data_AF-A0A9X4B4V3-F1
#
_entry.id   AF-A0A9X4B4V3-F1
#
_cell.length_a   1.000
_cell.length_b   1.000
_cell.length_c   1.000
_cell.angle_alpha   90.00
_cell.angle_beta   90.00
_cell.angle_gamma   90.00
#
_symmetry.space_group_name_H-M   'P 1'
#
loop_
_entity.id
_entity.type
_entity.pdbx_description
1 polymer ?
#
loop_
_entity_poly.entity_id
_entity_poly.type
_entity_poly.pdbx_seq_one_letter_code
_entity_poly.pdbx_strand_id
1 'polypeptide(L)'
;MKRFVRMGIDVGGTHTKAVAIDNATHEIIGKSSVKTTHDDVRGVAAGVVQSFQNCLRENNISPEDVVFVAHSTTQATNALIEGDVAKVGVIGMAKGGLEGFLAKRQTRLNDIDLGNKKKIEIVNAFLPVKHLNVDRVSETISSLERERAEVLVSSMAFGVDNGEPERVVYEAASVKAIPTTMASDITKLYGLTRRTRTAAINASILPKMLDTATSTEDSVREAGVNVSLMIMRGDGGVMEINEMKKRPVLTMLSGPAASVMGSLMYLRASNGVYFEVGGTTTNIGVIKNGRPAIDYSIVGGHPTYISSLDVRVLGVAGGSMVRANQSGIIDVGPRSAHIAGLDYAVFTETEKIKGPKVEFFSPKEGDPADYVKVVMEDGEEVTITNTCAANVLGLVQEEHFSYGNVPSARKAIQALADYCHTTVEDIAEQIMEKSYAKIEPVILELADKYHLEKDQISLVGVGGGAASLITYFSNKMGVKYSIPENAEVISSIGVALAMVRDVVERIIPSPSKEDIRSLKNEAMNKAIESGATPESIEVHVEIDPQTSKVTAIATGSTEVKATDLTKEITTEEALELAAEDMRLNKNEVCLLENTPFFYVCGEQNRSKNAGSLRIIDQKGFIKVQRGHASCMKTTAANYMTAVEQLWEDMAVYQTELIARPEFYLCLGARVSDFTATDLEQLQLLMDLEVSTMEPEEEVIVVAGNIKQT
;
A
#
# COMPACT_ATOMS: atom_id res chain seq x y z
N MET A 1 -23.02 -19.52 19.30
CA MET A 1 -21.79 -18.96 19.91
C MET A 1 -21.77 -17.48 19.58
N LYS A 2 -21.26 -16.63 20.48
CA LYS A 2 -21.04 -15.21 20.17
C LYS A 2 -19.95 -15.14 19.10
N ARG A 3 -20.21 -14.45 18.00
CA ARG A 3 -19.35 -14.41 16.81
C ARG A 3 -18.63 -13.07 16.80
N PHE A 4 -17.31 -13.03 16.90
CA PHE A 4 -16.59 -11.76 16.81
C PHE A 4 -16.36 -11.37 15.36
N VAL A 5 -16.51 -10.08 15.06
CA VAL A 5 -16.52 -9.55 13.70
C VAL A 5 -15.50 -8.42 13.54
N ARG A 6 -14.71 -8.52 12.47
CA ARG A 6 -13.86 -7.43 11.96
C ARG A 6 -14.58 -6.74 10.82
N MET A 7 -14.57 -5.41 10.81
CA MET A 7 -15.17 -4.63 9.73
C MET A 7 -14.14 -3.72 9.08
N GLY A 8 -14.07 -3.80 7.75
CA GLY A 8 -13.21 -2.94 6.95
C GLY A 8 -14.04 -2.13 5.97
N ILE A 9 -13.76 -0.83 5.90
CA ILE A 9 -14.49 0.10 5.05
C ILE A 9 -13.50 0.80 4.13
N ASP A 10 -13.74 0.74 2.82
CA ASP A 10 -12.92 1.43 1.83
C ASP A 10 -13.74 2.51 1.13
N VAL A 11 -13.23 3.75 1.18
CA VAL A 11 -13.82 4.92 0.53
C VAL A 11 -13.13 5.14 -0.82
N GLY A 12 -13.67 4.50 -1.86
CA GLY A 12 -13.24 4.71 -3.23
C GLY A 12 -13.87 5.95 -3.88
N GLY A 13 -13.35 6.34 -5.05
CA GLY A 13 -13.84 7.51 -5.81
C GLY A 13 -15.21 7.32 -6.47
N THR A 14 -15.81 6.13 -6.43
CA THR A 14 -17.14 5.87 -7.03
C THR A 14 -18.08 5.19 -6.03
N HIS A 15 -17.56 4.18 -5.33
CA HIS A 15 -18.30 3.43 -4.32
C HIS A 15 -17.54 3.42 -3.01
N THR A 16 -18.29 3.46 -1.91
CA THR A 16 -17.82 3.16 -0.57
C THR A 16 -18.29 1.76 -0.20
N LYS A 17 -17.35 0.89 0.18
CA LYS A 17 -17.60 -0.54 0.37
C LYS A 17 -17.25 -0.97 1.78
N ALA A 18 -18.14 -1.71 2.42
CA ALA A 18 -17.93 -2.30 3.73
C ALA A 18 -17.91 -3.82 3.61
N VAL A 19 -16.98 -4.46 4.32
CA VAL A 19 -16.88 -5.92 4.44
C VAL A 19 -16.82 -6.28 5.93
N ALA A 20 -17.61 -7.27 6.31
CA ALA A 20 -17.57 -7.91 7.62
C ALA A 20 -16.91 -9.29 7.49
N ILE A 21 -15.94 -9.57 8.35
CA ILE A 21 -15.15 -10.79 8.39
C ILE A 21 -15.30 -11.44 9.77
N ASP A 22 -15.49 -12.75 9.79
CA ASP A 22 -15.41 -13.54 11.02
C ASP A 22 -13.99 -13.49 11.60
N ASN A 23 -13.86 -13.09 12.88
CA ASN A 23 -12.55 -12.93 13.48
C ASN A 23 -11.75 -14.24 13.62
N ALA A 24 -12.44 -15.38 13.72
CA ALA A 24 -11.80 -16.69 13.91
C ALA A 24 -11.53 -17.40 12.57
N THR A 25 -12.49 -17.38 11.64
CA THR A 25 -12.36 -18.11 10.36
C THR A 25 -11.78 -17.27 9.23
N HIS A 26 -11.77 -15.94 9.38
CA HIS A 26 -11.46 -14.97 8.31
C HIS A 26 -12.37 -15.07 7.08
N GLU A 27 -13.51 -15.75 7.20
CA GLU A 27 -14.51 -15.80 6.13
C GLU A 27 -15.27 -14.48 6.05
N ILE A 28 -15.67 -14.10 4.83
CA ILE A 28 -16.52 -12.94 4.61
C ILE A 28 -17.96 -13.32 4.98
N ILE A 29 -18.55 -12.52 5.88
CA ILE A 29 -19.88 -12.79 6.45
C ILE A 29 -20.88 -11.70 6.12
N GLY A 30 -20.41 -10.61 5.51
CA GLY A 30 -21.24 -9.52 5.06
C GLY A 30 -20.49 -8.60 4.12
N LYS A 31 -21.23 -8.04 3.17
CA LYS A 31 -20.76 -7.00 2.27
C LYS A 31 -21.81 -5.92 2.16
N SER A 32 -21.40 -4.69 1.94
CA SER A 32 -22.28 -3.60 1.52
C SER A 32 -21.52 -2.66 0.62
N SER A 33 -22.24 -2.03 -0.32
CA SER A 33 -21.68 -1.06 -1.24
C SER A 33 -22.69 0.05 -1.47
N VAL A 34 -22.25 1.30 -1.34
CA VAL A 34 -23.04 2.50 -1.61
C VAL A 34 -22.26 3.44 -2.53
N LYS A 35 -22.95 4.36 -3.20
CA LYS A 35 -22.29 5.40 -4.00
C LYS A 35 -21.54 6.35 -3.07
N THR A 36 -20.31 6.73 -3.41
CA THR A 36 -19.52 7.65 -2.60
C THR A 36 -20.15 9.06 -2.61
N THR A 37 -20.26 9.66 -1.43
CA THR A 37 -21.01 10.90 -1.17
C THR A 37 -20.12 12.15 -1.20
N HIS A 38 -19.42 12.41 -2.31
CA HIS A 38 -18.50 13.56 -2.41
C HIS A 38 -19.16 14.92 -2.12
N ASP A 39 -20.43 15.09 -2.53
CA ASP A 39 -21.16 16.35 -2.45
C ASP A 39 -22.13 16.43 -1.25
N ASP A 40 -22.11 15.45 -0.33
CA ASP A 40 -22.94 15.50 0.89
C ASP A 40 -22.39 16.55 1.87
N VAL A 41 -23.27 17.09 2.72
CA VAL A 41 -22.89 18.07 3.76
C VAL A 41 -21.87 17.49 4.74
N ARG A 42 -21.92 16.18 4.98
CA ARG A 42 -20.94 15.41 5.78
C ARG A 42 -19.83 14.79 4.93
N GLY A 43 -19.77 15.12 3.64
CA GLY A 43 -18.83 14.57 2.67
C GLY A 43 -18.89 13.05 2.60
N VAL A 44 -17.72 12.44 2.41
CA VAL A 44 -17.59 10.98 2.25
C VAL A 44 -17.99 10.18 3.51
N ALA A 45 -18.04 10.82 4.68
CA ALA A 45 -18.43 10.15 5.92
C ALA A 45 -19.85 9.58 5.84
N ALA A 46 -20.78 10.26 5.16
CA ALA A 46 -22.16 9.77 4.99
C ALA A 46 -22.23 8.39 4.31
N GLY A 47 -21.46 8.18 3.24
CA GLY A 47 -21.33 6.89 2.56
C GLY A 47 -20.69 5.81 3.45
N VAL A 48 -19.69 6.19 4.26
CA VAL A 48 -19.09 5.29 5.27
C VAL A 48 -20.14 4.81 6.28
N VAL A 49 -20.92 5.73 6.86
CA VAL A 49 -22.00 5.36 7.81
C VAL A 49 -23.00 4.42 7.16
N GLN A 50 -23.47 4.78 5.96
CA GLN A 50 -24.52 4.04 5.29
C GLN A 50 -24.08 2.62 4.94
N SER A 51 -22.88 2.47 4.34
CA SER A 51 -22.31 1.15 4.04
C SER A 51 -22.11 0.31 5.30
N PHE A 52 -21.64 0.91 6.38
CA PHE A 52 -21.44 0.23 7.66
C PHE A 52 -22.74 -0.29 8.27
N GLN A 53 -23.75 0.59 8.40
CA GLN A 53 -25.06 0.25 8.95
C GLN A 53 -25.80 -0.77 8.09
N ASN A 54 -25.73 -0.64 6.76
CA ASN A 54 -26.28 -1.62 5.83
C ASN A 54 -25.60 -2.98 6.03
N CYS A 55 -24.27 -3.02 6.13
CA CYS A 55 -23.53 -4.26 6.33
C CYS A 55 -23.93 -4.96 7.63
N LEU A 56 -24.10 -4.23 8.74
CA LEU A 56 -24.59 -4.79 10.00
C LEU A 56 -26.02 -5.34 9.86
N ARG A 57 -26.94 -4.52 9.35
CA ARG A 57 -28.38 -4.83 9.27
C ARG A 57 -28.68 -5.99 8.31
N GLU A 58 -28.10 -5.94 7.10
CA GLU A 58 -28.38 -6.91 6.04
C GLU A 58 -27.81 -8.30 6.34
N ASN A 59 -26.81 -8.37 7.23
CA ASN A 59 -26.13 -9.62 7.58
C ASN A 59 -26.39 -10.08 9.04
N ASN A 60 -27.36 -9.45 9.73
CA ASN A 60 -27.75 -9.78 11.11
C ASN A 60 -26.58 -9.77 12.11
N ILE A 61 -25.68 -8.79 11.98
CA ILE A 61 -24.52 -8.63 12.87
C ILE A 61 -24.89 -7.63 13.97
N SER A 62 -24.70 -8.03 15.23
CA SER A 62 -24.93 -7.14 16.36
C SER A 62 -23.76 -6.17 16.53
N PRO A 63 -23.97 -4.88 16.85
CA PRO A 63 -22.87 -3.94 17.10
C PRO A 63 -21.89 -4.39 18.20
N GLU A 64 -22.36 -5.14 19.19
CA GLU A 64 -21.55 -5.68 20.29
C GLU A 64 -20.63 -6.85 19.90
N ASP A 65 -20.83 -7.41 18.70
CA ASP A 65 -20.00 -8.48 18.14
C ASP A 65 -18.79 -7.91 17.38
N VAL A 66 -18.81 -6.62 17.06
CA VAL A 66 -17.74 -5.94 16.33
C VAL A 66 -16.55 -5.67 17.26
N VAL A 67 -15.43 -6.34 16.99
CA VAL A 67 -14.19 -6.23 17.79
C VAL A 67 -13.11 -5.38 17.11
N PHE A 68 -13.27 -5.09 15.82
CA PHE A 68 -12.35 -4.28 15.05
C PHE A 68 -13.11 -3.53 13.96
N VAL A 69 -12.86 -2.22 13.84
CA VAL A 69 -13.34 -1.40 12.73
C VAL A 69 -12.17 -0.58 12.20
N ALA A 70 -11.90 -0.71 10.91
CA ALA A 70 -10.93 0.12 10.23
C ALA A 70 -11.53 0.75 8.98
N HIS A 71 -10.99 1.89 8.58
CA HIS A 71 -11.31 2.49 7.29
C HIS A 71 -10.08 2.99 6.52
N SER A 72 -10.12 2.88 5.20
CA SER A 72 -9.22 3.55 4.26
C SER A 72 -9.91 4.73 3.60
N THR A 73 -9.13 5.77 3.28
CA THR A 73 -9.67 6.99 2.66
C THR A 73 -8.71 7.57 1.65
N THR A 74 -9.27 8.14 0.57
CA THR A 74 -8.51 8.84 -0.47
C THR A 74 -8.36 10.34 -0.18
N GLN A 75 -8.91 10.84 0.93
CA GLN A 75 -8.97 12.27 1.24
C GLN A 75 -7.59 12.95 1.32
N ALA A 76 -6.57 12.30 1.89
CA ALA A 76 -5.22 12.88 1.97
C ALA A 76 -4.60 13.08 0.58
N THR A 77 -4.67 12.05 -0.26
CA THR A 77 -4.17 12.12 -1.64
C THR A 77 -4.96 13.15 -2.45
N ASN A 78 -6.29 13.18 -2.31
CA ASN A 78 -7.14 14.11 -3.03
C ASN A 78 -6.90 15.56 -2.57
N ALA A 79 -6.72 15.83 -1.28
CA ALA A 79 -6.40 17.17 -0.78
C ALA A 79 -5.13 17.73 -1.45
N LEU A 80 -4.08 16.91 -1.57
CA LEU A 80 -2.83 17.30 -2.24
C LEU A 80 -3.00 17.48 -3.75
N ILE A 81 -3.78 16.63 -4.42
CA ILE A 81 -4.06 16.77 -5.86
C ILE A 81 -4.98 17.98 -6.11
N GLU A 82 -5.95 18.23 -5.25
CA GLU A 82 -6.93 19.29 -5.41
C GLU A 82 -6.43 20.63 -4.89
N GLY A 83 -5.30 20.65 -4.18
CA GLY A 83 -4.79 21.84 -3.50
C GLY A 83 -5.74 22.34 -2.41
N ASP A 84 -6.60 21.46 -1.89
CA ASP A 84 -7.45 21.72 -0.70
C ASP A 84 -6.58 21.53 0.55
N VAL A 85 -5.63 22.44 0.71
CA VAL A 85 -4.57 22.37 1.72
C VAL A 85 -4.48 23.69 2.49
N ALA A 86 -4.28 23.57 3.79
CA ALA A 86 -4.13 24.70 4.68
C ALA A 86 -2.81 25.44 4.46
N LYS A 87 -2.82 26.77 4.62
CA LYS A 87 -1.60 27.59 4.61
C LYS A 87 -0.74 27.30 5.84
N VAL A 88 0.55 27.03 5.63
CA VAL A 88 1.45 26.54 6.68
C VAL A 88 2.40 27.63 7.19
N GLY A 89 2.45 27.79 8.51
CA GLY A 89 3.48 28.58 9.21
C GLY A 89 4.63 27.72 9.71
N VAL A 90 5.84 27.92 9.18
CA VAL A 90 7.04 27.17 9.58
C VAL A 90 7.86 27.98 10.61
N ILE A 91 8.06 27.42 11.80
CA ILE A 91 8.92 27.96 12.85
C ILE A 91 10.22 27.15 12.88
N GLY A 92 11.26 27.68 12.25
CA GLY A 92 12.61 27.11 12.29
C GLY A 92 13.37 27.48 13.57
N MET A 93 14.14 26.54 14.13
CA MET A 93 14.89 26.73 15.38
C MET A 93 16.30 26.13 15.33
N ALA A 94 17.25 26.71 16.07
CA ALA A 94 18.63 26.20 16.22
C ALA A 94 19.36 26.86 17.40
N LYS A 95 20.51 26.30 17.82
CA LYS A 95 21.31 26.79 18.97
C LYS A 95 22.11 28.07 18.70
N GLY A 96 22.03 28.66 17.49
CA GLY A 96 22.63 29.95 17.13
C GLY A 96 23.97 29.83 16.39
N GLY A 97 24.69 30.94 16.18
CA GLY A 97 25.97 30.93 15.46
C GLY A 97 25.86 30.50 13.99
N LEU A 98 26.87 29.78 13.49
CA LEU A 98 26.89 29.22 12.13
C LEU A 98 25.75 28.21 11.91
N GLU A 99 25.45 27.38 12.91
CA GLU A 99 24.31 26.46 12.89
C GLU A 99 23.00 27.23 12.68
N GLY A 100 22.79 28.30 13.45
CA GLY A 100 21.59 29.14 13.31
C GLY A 100 21.45 29.81 11.94
N PHE A 101 22.57 30.25 11.34
CA PHE A 101 22.56 30.81 9.99
C PHE A 101 22.16 29.77 8.93
N LEU A 102 22.76 28.57 8.99
CA LEU A 102 22.45 27.47 8.06
C LEU A 102 21.02 26.96 8.26
N ALA A 103 20.61 26.73 9.52
CA ALA A 103 19.28 26.27 9.87
C ALA A 103 18.21 27.25 9.37
N LYS A 104 18.39 28.55 9.59
CA LYS A 104 17.45 29.58 9.10
C LYS A 104 17.26 29.51 7.58
N ARG A 105 18.30 29.20 6.82
CA ARG A 105 18.19 29.00 5.36
C ARG A 105 17.52 27.67 5.01
N GLN A 106 17.83 26.60 5.74
CA GLN A 106 17.33 25.25 5.47
C GLN A 106 15.87 25.04 5.87
N THR A 107 15.39 25.74 6.90
CA THR A 107 13.99 25.70 7.36
C THR A 107 13.12 26.73 6.65
N ARG A 108 13.71 27.73 5.99
CA ARG A 108 12.96 28.69 5.19
C ARG A 108 12.54 28.03 3.87
N LEU A 109 11.30 27.57 3.80
CA LEU A 109 10.75 26.95 2.60
C LEU A 109 10.12 28.01 1.70
N ASN A 110 10.20 27.81 0.39
CA ASN A 110 9.29 28.44 -0.55
C ASN A 110 7.96 27.67 -0.54
N ASP A 111 6.93 28.22 -1.22
CA ASP A 111 5.72 27.47 -1.51
C ASP A 111 6.07 26.10 -2.13
N ILE A 112 5.35 25.07 -1.72
CA ILE A 112 5.58 23.70 -2.18
C ILE A 112 4.66 23.46 -3.37
N ASP A 113 5.24 23.20 -4.55
CA ASP A 113 4.47 22.87 -5.75
C ASP A 113 3.89 21.46 -5.61
N LEU A 114 2.62 21.29 -5.97
CA LEU A 114 1.93 19.99 -5.95
C LEU A 114 1.98 19.30 -7.32
N GLY A 115 2.70 19.87 -8.29
CA GLY A 115 2.94 19.30 -9.62
C GLY A 115 1.84 19.60 -10.63
N ASN A 116 0.85 20.41 -10.27
CA ASN A 116 -0.34 20.69 -11.07
C ASN A 116 -0.76 22.17 -11.01
N LYS A 117 0.22 23.08 -10.88
CA LYS A 117 0.04 24.53 -10.71
C LYS A 117 -0.62 24.96 -9.38
N LYS A 118 -0.99 24.00 -8.53
CA LYS A 118 -1.43 24.26 -7.16
C LYS A 118 -0.22 24.16 -6.22
N LYS A 119 -0.33 24.77 -5.05
CA LYS A 119 0.78 24.87 -4.12
C LYS A 119 0.30 24.90 -2.67
N ILE A 120 1.12 24.42 -1.76
CA ILE A 120 0.99 24.70 -0.33
C ILE A 120 1.67 26.05 -0.11
N GLU A 121 0.90 27.06 0.32
CA GLU A 121 1.44 28.36 0.70
C GLU A 121 2.23 28.26 2.01
N ILE A 122 3.46 28.80 2.02
CA ILE A 122 4.32 28.78 3.20
C ILE A 122 4.65 30.20 3.67
N VAL A 123 4.46 30.44 4.97
CA VAL A 123 5.00 31.60 5.68
C VAL A 123 6.01 31.13 6.72
N ASN A 124 7.12 31.86 6.88
CA ASN A 124 8.28 31.37 7.63
C ASN A 124 8.65 32.33 8.77
N ALA A 125 8.89 31.76 9.94
CA ALA A 125 9.53 32.42 11.07
C ALA A 125 10.78 31.65 11.51
N PHE A 126 11.66 32.32 12.25
CA PHE A 126 12.84 31.69 12.83
C PHE A 126 13.05 32.17 14.26
N LEU A 127 13.11 31.22 15.20
CA LEU A 127 13.26 31.49 16.63
C LEU A 127 14.55 30.83 17.14
N PRO A 128 15.60 31.59 17.46
CA PRO A 128 16.79 31.03 18.09
C PRO A 128 16.45 30.39 19.44
N VAL A 129 17.00 29.21 19.74
CA VAL A 129 16.69 28.46 20.97
C VAL A 129 17.01 29.25 22.24
N LYS A 130 18.03 30.13 22.21
CA LYS A 130 18.36 31.06 23.32
C LYS A 130 17.24 32.06 23.67
N HIS A 131 16.24 32.20 22.80
CA HIS A 131 15.08 33.07 22.97
C HIS A 131 13.77 32.27 23.10
N LEU A 132 13.86 30.94 23.22
CA LEU A 132 12.71 30.07 23.35
C LEU A 132 12.11 30.23 24.76
N ASN A 133 11.00 30.95 24.83
CA ASN A 133 10.12 31.03 26.00
C ASN A 133 8.68 31.23 25.52
N VAL A 134 7.72 31.01 26.41
CA VAL A 134 6.28 31.02 26.09
C VAL A 134 5.86 32.33 25.43
N ASP A 135 6.32 33.48 25.93
CA ASP A 135 5.94 34.79 25.39
C ASP A 135 6.45 34.98 23.95
N ARG A 136 7.73 34.68 23.69
CA ARG A 136 8.34 34.80 22.35
C ARG A 136 7.73 33.83 21.35
N VAL A 137 7.42 32.61 21.79
CA VAL A 137 6.73 31.62 20.96
C VAL A 137 5.32 32.13 20.62
N SER A 138 4.57 32.63 21.60
CA SER A 138 3.23 33.19 21.40
C SER A 138 3.22 34.40 20.46
N GLU A 139 4.20 35.31 20.59
CA GLU A 139 4.41 36.44 19.66
C GLU A 139 4.68 35.95 18.23
N THR A 140 5.52 34.91 18.09
CA THR A 140 5.87 34.33 16.79
C THR A 140 4.65 33.69 16.13
N ILE A 141 3.88 32.90 16.88
CA ILE A 141 2.63 32.29 16.44
C ILE A 141 1.64 33.38 15.99
N SER A 142 1.45 34.42 16.81
CA SER A 142 0.55 35.54 16.50
C SER A 142 0.99 36.34 15.27
N SER A 143 2.29 36.32 14.91
CA SER A 143 2.77 36.88 13.65
C SER A 143 2.37 36.03 12.45
N LEU A 144 2.51 34.71 12.56
CA LEU A 144 2.14 33.77 11.49
C LEU A 144 0.62 33.75 11.28
N GLU A 145 -0.18 33.83 12.35
CA GLU A 145 -1.64 33.98 12.27
C GLU A 145 -2.03 35.24 11.48
N ARG A 146 -1.35 36.38 11.69
CA ARG A 146 -1.58 37.62 10.91
C ARG A 146 -1.23 37.47 9.44
N GLU A 147 -0.30 36.56 9.11
CA GLU A 147 0.02 36.18 7.72
C GLU A 147 -0.90 35.07 7.18
N ARG A 148 -1.96 34.73 7.94
CA ARG A 148 -2.99 33.73 7.65
C ARG A 148 -2.49 32.29 7.63
N ALA A 149 -1.46 31.96 8.42
CA ALA A 149 -1.16 30.56 8.70
C ALA A 149 -2.32 29.92 9.46
N GLU A 150 -2.83 28.80 8.94
CA GLU A 150 -3.92 28.02 9.53
C GLU A 150 -3.38 26.85 10.37
N VAL A 151 -2.19 26.37 10.01
CA VAL A 151 -1.48 25.26 10.67
C VAL A 151 -0.01 25.60 10.83
N LEU A 152 0.66 24.97 11.79
CA LEU A 152 2.05 25.26 12.12
C LEU A 152 2.97 24.05 12.00
N VAL A 153 4.25 24.32 11.75
CA VAL A 153 5.35 23.35 11.82
C VAL A 153 6.42 23.90 12.75
N SER A 154 6.83 23.10 13.73
CA SER A 154 8.02 23.37 14.53
C SER A 154 9.17 22.47 14.09
N SER A 155 10.27 23.07 13.61
CA SER A 155 11.42 22.32 13.07
C SER A 155 12.74 22.84 13.61
N MET A 156 13.41 22.04 14.42
CA MET A 156 14.70 22.39 15.02
C MET A 156 15.86 21.67 14.31
N ALA A 157 16.96 22.36 14.05
CA ALA A 157 18.22 21.71 13.69
C ALA A 157 18.61 20.68 14.78
N PHE A 158 18.91 19.44 14.37
CA PHE A 158 19.15 18.32 15.30
C PHE A 158 17.96 18.02 16.24
N GLY A 159 16.74 18.39 15.84
CA GLY A 159 15.52 18.09 16.61
C GLY A 159 15.21 16.60 16.75
N VAL A 160 15.81 15.75 15.91
CA VAL A 160 15.73 14.29 16.04
C VAL A 160 16.51 13.76 17.26
N ASP A 161 17.52 14.50 17.71
CA ASP A 161 18.32 14.19 18.90
C ASP A 161 17.70 14.82 20.16
N ASN A 162 17.05 15.97 20.02
CA ASN A 162 16.34 16.65 21.10
C ASN A 162 15.10 17.39 20.58
N GLY A 163 13.92 16.79 20.78
CA GLY A 163 12.63 17.34 20.36
C GLY A 163 12.03 18.39 21.31
N GLU A 164 12.64 18.65 22.47
CA GLU A 164 12.06 19.55 23.49
C GLU A 164 11.73 20.95 22.94
N PRO A 165 12.59 21.61 22.14
CA PRO A 165 12.23 22.90 21.57
C PRO A 165 11.06 22.87 20.59
N GLU A 166 10.91 21.78 19.83
CA GLU A 166 9.74 21.57 18.98
C GLU A 166 8.47 21.42 19.83
N ARG A 167 8.56 20.67 20.94
CA ARG A 167 7.46 20.46 21.89
C ARG A 167 6.96 21.74 22.56
N VAL A 168 7.85 22.66 22.95
CA VAL A 168 7.45 23.97 23.52
C VAL A 168 6.57 24.77 22.55
N VAL A 169 6.88 24.72 21.25
CA VAL A 169 6.06 25.38 20.22
C VAL A 169 4.72 24.68 20.07
N TYR A 170 4.72 23.34 20.04
CA TYR A 170 3.50 22.53 19.96
C TYR A 170 2.55 22.82 21.13
N GLU A 171 3.05 22.86 22.37
CA GLU A 171 2.24 23.15 23.56
C GLU A 171 1.64 24.56 23.52
N ALA A 172 2.43 25.57 23.14
CA ALA A 172 1.95 26.95 23.02
C ALA A 172 0.89 27.12 21.92
N ALA A 173 1.05 26.44 20.78
CA ALA A 173 0.07 26.44 19.70
C ALA A 173 -1.21 25.68 20.08
N SER A 174 -1.09 24.60 20.84
CA SER A 174 -2.23 23.80 21.33
C SER A 174 -3.15 24.62 22.23
N VAL A 175 -2.61 25.52 23.07
CA VAL A 175 -3.41 26.46 23.88
C VAL A 175 -4.27 27.40 23.02
N LYS A 176 -3.81 27.72 21.81
CA LYS A 176 -4.55 28.52 20.81
C LYS A 176 -5.42 27.68 19.87
N ALA A 177 -5.50 26.36 20.08
CA ALA A 177 -6.17 25.41 19.20
C ALA A 177 -5.68 25.44 17.73
N ILE A 178 -4.41 25.76 17.52
CA ILE A 178 -3.80 25.77 16.17
C ILE A 178 -3.13 24.42 15.92
N PRO A 179 -3.56 23.64 14.91
CA PRO A 179 -2.95 22.36 14.59
C PRO A 179 -1.46 22.52 14.27
N THR A 180 -0.62 21.74 14.93
CA THR A 180 0.84 21.89 14.85
C THR A 180 1.53 20.55 14.65
N THR A 181 2.44 20.47 13.69
CA THR A 181 3.27 19.29 13.44
C THR A 181 4.69 19.52 13.95
N MET A 182 5.18 18.62 14.81
CA MET A 182 6.60 18.55 15.17
C MET A 182 7.38 17.78 14.10
N ALA A 183 8.41 18.40 13.53
CA ALA A 183 9.15 17.80 12.43
C ALA A 183 9.89 16.51 12.85
N SER A 184 10.27 16.38 14.13
CA SER A 184 10.94 15.20 14.71
C SER A 184 9.98 14.04 15.04
N ASP A 185 8.68 14.26 15.03
CA ASP A 185 7.68 13.19 15.23
C ASP A 185 7.35 12.47 13.93
N ILE A 186 7.51 13.15 12.79
CA ILE A 186 7.29 12.59 11.46
C ILE A 186 8.38 11.57 11.10
N THR A 187 9.65 11.90 11.39
CA THR A 187 10.79 11.02 11.13
C THR A 187 11.95 11.34 12.07
N LYS A 188 12.72 10.32 12.43
CA LYS A 188 13.97 10.44 13.19
C LYS A 188 15.22 10.53 12.30
N LEU A 189 15.04 10.66 10.98
CA LEU A 189 16.14 10.83 10.04
C LEU A 189 16.65 12.29 9.99
N TYR A 190 17.96 12.42 9.75
CA TYR A 190 18.58 13.71 9.44
C TYR A 190 18.11 14.28 8.10
N GLY A 191 18.48 15.53 7.80
CA GLY A 191 18.10 16.22 6.57
C GLY A 191 17.05 17.31 6.82
N LEU A 192 17.46 18.40 7.50
CA LEU A 192 16.59 19.45 8.02
C LEU A 192 15.59 20.00 6.98
N THR A 193 16.03 20.29 5.74
CA THR A 193 15.14 20.80 4.69
C THR A 193 14.07 19.78 4.29
N ARG A 194 14.46 18.51 4.04
CA ARG A 194 13.51 17.45 3.67
C ARG A 194 12.54 17.12 4.79
N ARG A 195 13.02 17.10 6.05
CA ARG A 195 12.19 16.90 7.24
C ARG A 195 11.20 18.04 7.45
N THR A 196 11.65 19.29 7.36
CA THR A 196 10.77 20.47 7.48
C THR A 196 9.70 20.49 6.38
N ARG A 197 10.08 20.14 5.14
CA ARG A 197 9.14 20.05 4.01
C ARG A 197 8.12 18.92 4.21
N THR A 198 8.55 17.77 4.71
CA THR A 198 7.65 16.64 5.00
C THR A 198 6.65 17.03 6.10
N ALA A 199 7.12 17.70 7.15
CA ALA A 199 6.25 18.22 8.21
C ALA A 199 5.26 19.27 7.70
N ALA A 200 5.66 20.12 6.74
CA ALA A 200 4.76 21.09 6.12
C ALA A 200 3.65 20.42 5.29
N ILE A 201 4.00 19.39 4.49
CA ILE A 201 3.00 18.59 3.75
C ILE A 201 2.05 17.88 4.71
N ASN A 202 2.56 17.35 5.83
CA ASN A 202 1.73 16.73 6.85
C ASN A 202 0.76 17.73 7.51
N ALA A 203 1.27 18.90 7.91
CA ALA A 203 0.47 19.94 8.55
C ALA A 203 -0.62 20.46 7.60
N SER A 204 -0.32 20.63 6.31
CA SER A 204 -1.23 21.25 5.36
C SER A 204 -2.52 20.46 5.12
N ILE A 205 -2.49 19.14 5.29
CA ILE A 205 -3.68 18.28 5.13
C ILE A 205 -4.41 17.99 6.44
N LEU A 206 -3.83 18.39 7.58
CA LEU A 206 -4.31 18.00 8.90
C LEU A 206 -5.77 18.42 9.16
N PRO A 207 -6.23 19.64 8.85
CA PRO A 207 -7.63 20.03 9.09
C PRO A 207 -8.63 19.14 8.34
N LYS A 208 -8.41 18.94 7.04
CA LYS A 208 -9.27 18.10 6.17
C LYS A 208 -9.39 16.66 6.69
N MET A 209 -8.26 16.10 7.14
CA MET A 209 -8.21 14.73 7.64
C MET A 209 -8.89 14.58 9.01
N LEU A 210 -8.75 15.57 9.89
CA LEU A 210 -9.42 15.60 11.19
C LEU A 210 -10.94 15.61 11.05
N ASP A 211 -11.48 16.44 10.15
CA ASP A 211 -12.91 16.53 9.91
C ASP A 211 -13.48 15.17 9.45
N THR A 212 -12.80 14.53 8.50
CA THR A 212 -13.21 13.22 7.95
C THR A 212 -13.18 12.13 9.02
N ALA A 213 -12.08 12.04 9.78
CA ALA A 213 -11.92 10.99 10.78
C ALA A 213 -12.89 11.14 11.95
N THR A 214 -13.09 12.37 12.44
CA THR A 214 -14.02 12.65 13.55
C THR A 214 -15.45 12.32 13.15
N SER A 215 -15.89 12.77 11.96
CA SER A 215 -17.24 12.44 11.48
C SER A 215 -17.46 10.94 11.32
N THR A 216 -16.41 10.20 10.94
CA THR A 216 -16.49 8.74 10.81
C THR A 216 -16.55 8.06 12.19
N GLU A 217 -15.72 8.50 13.14
CA GLU A 217 -15.70 7.99 14.51
C GLU A 217 -17.04 8.18 15.21
N ASP A 218 -17.60 9.39 15.18
CA ASP A 218 -18.90 9.71 15.76
C ASP A 218 -20.00 8.79 15.22
N SER A 219 -19.95 8.50 13.93
CA SER A 219 -20.93 7.64 13.27
C SER A 219 -20.83 6.16 13.68
N VAL A 220 -19.60 5.65 13.83
CA VAL A 220 -19.37 4.29 14.35
C VAL A 220 -19.88 4.17 15.79
N ARG A 221 -19.67 5.21 16.60
CA ARG A 221 -20.18 5.30 17.98
C ARG A 221 -21.71 5.37 18.03
N GLU A 222 -22.34 6.18 17.18
CA GLU A 222 -23.81 6.27 17.06
C GLU A 222 -24.45 4.93 16.67
N ALA A 223 -23.76 4.09 15.90
CA ALA A 223 -24.21 2.75 15.54
C ALA A 223 -24.12 1.74 16.70
N GLY A 224 -23.65 2.14 17.88
CA GLY A 224 -23.53 1.30 19.07
C GLY A 224 -22.24 0.46 19.13
N VAL A 225 -21.27 0.74 18.25
CA VAL A 225 -19.98 0.05 18.24
C VAL A 225 -19.00 0.78 19.16
N ASN A 226 -18.45 0.04 20.13
CA ASN A 226 -17.64 0.60 21.21
C ASN A 226 -16.13 0.49 20.99
N VAL A 227 -15.69 -0.16 19.93
CA VAL A 227 -14.25 -0.28 19.61
C VAL A 227 -13.72 1.02 19.00
N SER A 228 -12.42 1.28 19.17
CA SER A 228 -11.74 2.41 18.53
C SER A 228 -11.79 2.27 17.00
N LEU A 229 -12.04 3.38 16.31
CA LEU A 229 -11.93 3.42 14.86
C LEU A 229 -10.45 3.48 14.45
N MET A 230 -10.04 2.51 13.66
CA MET A 230 -8.70 2.44 13.09
C MET A 230 -8.66 3.09 11.70
N ILE A 231 -7.52 3.69 11.36
CA ILE A 231 -7.26 4.38 10.10
C ILE A 231 -6.19 3.62 9.33
N MET A 232 -6.49 3.26 8.08
CA MET A 232 -5.55 2.61 7.18
C MET A 232 -4.41 3.56 6.80
N ARG A 233 -3.19 3.03 6.84
CA ARG A 233 -1.95 3.71 6.43
C ARG A 233 -1.53 3.26 5.03
N GLY A 234 -0.78 4.11 4.34
CA GLY A 234 -0.21 3.87 3.03
C GLY A 234 0.85 2.79 2.99
N ASP A 235 1.40 2.36 4.13
CA ASP A 235 2.38 1.26 4.24
C ASP A 235 1.76 -0.11 4.57
N GLY A 236 0.42 -0.22 4.51
CA GLY A 236 -0.31 -1.45 4.77
C GLY A 236 -0.71 -1.68 6.24
N GLY A 237 -0.31 -0.80 7.15
CA GLY A 237 -0.74 -0.86 8.55
C GLY A 237 -2.04 -0.12 8.84
N VAL A 238 -2.50 -0.20 10.08
CA VAL A 238 -3.52 0.71 10.65
C VAL A 238 -2.99 1.44 11.88
N MET A 239 -3.61 2.56 12.23
CA MET A 239 -3.36 3.31 13.47
C MET A 239 -4.66 3.91 14.02
N GLU A 240 -4.70 4.17 15.33
CA GLU A 240 -5.81 4.92 15.92
C GLU A 240 -5.84 6.39 15.46
N ILE A 241 -7.00 7.02 15.62
CA ILE A 241 -7.23 8.43 15.27
C ILE A 241 -6.23 9.36 15.96
N ASN A 242 -5.88 9.13 17.23
CA ASN A 242 -4.96 10.01 17.96
C ASN A 242 -3.56 10.05 17.31
N GLU A 243 -3.08 8.93 16.79
CA GLU A 243 -1.84 8.88 16.01
C GLU A 243 -2.00 9.50 14.63
N MET A 244 -3.16 9.30 13.99
CA MET A 244 -3.50 10.00 12.75
C MET A 244 -3.42 11.52 12.90
N LYS A 245 -3.86 12.10 14.03
CA LYS A 245 -3.76 13.56 14.27
C LYS A 245 -2.34 14.09 14.25
N LYS A 246 -1.35 13.26 14.58
CA LYS A 246 0.08 13.63 14.53
C LYS A 246 0.62 13.49 13.11
N ARG A 247 0.23 12.43 12.41
CA ARG A 247 0.84 11.98 11.15
C ARG A 247 -0.21 11.65 10.07
N PRO A 248 -1.16 12.56 9.72
CA PRO A 248 -2.21 12.28 8.74
C PRO A 248 -1.65 11.89 7.38
N VAL A 249 -0.43 12.34 7.06
CA VAL A 249 0.21 12.06 5.77
C VAL A 249 0.54 10.59 5.56
N LEU A 250 0.61 9.79 6.64
CA LEU A 250 0.75 8.34 6.54
C LEU A 250 -0.49 7.66 5.96
N THR A 251 -1.63 8.34 5.81
CA THR A 251 -2.84 7.82 5.15
C THR A 251 -2.82 8.01 3.63
N MET A 252 -1.81 8.72 3.11
CA MET A 252 -1.63 8.87 1.67
C MET A 252 -1.46 7.48 1.04
N LEU A 253 -2.18 7.22 -0.06
CA LEU A 253 -2.21 5.91 -0.72
C LEU A 253 -2.77 4.75 0.14
N SER A 254 -3.56 5.03 1.19
CA SER A 254 -4.13 3.97 2.05
C SER A 254 -5.07 3.01 1.31
N GLY A 255 -5.79 3.48 0.28
CA GLY A 255 -6.66 2.62 -0.54
C GLY A 255 -5.86 1.55 -1.30
N PRO A 256 -4.91 1.95 -2.16
CA PRO A 256 -4.01 0.98 -2.80
C PRO A 256 -3.28 0.08 -1.79
N ALA A 257 -2.87 0.63 -0.65
CA ALA A 257 -2.24 -0.16 0.40
C ALA A 257 -3.17 -1.24 0.97
N ALA A 258 -4.44 -0.90 1.22
CA ALA A 258 -5.43 -1.85 1.69
C ALA A 258 -5.60 -2.99 0.70
N SER A 259 -5.64 -2.69 -0.59
CA SER A 259 -5.84 -3.70 -1.60
C SER A 259 -4.63 -4.64 -1.76
N VAL A 260 -3.40 -4.14 -1.61
CA VAL A 260 -2.18 -4.97 -1.50
C VAL A 260 -2.26 -5.85 -0.25
N MET A 261 -2.68 -5.31 0.89
CA MET A 261 -2.82 -6.09 2.13
C MET A 261 -3.90 -7.15 2.04
N GLY A 262 -5.04 -6.86 1.41
CA GLY A 262 -6.06 -7.85 1.11
C GLY A 262 -5.50 -8.97 0.23
N SER A 263 -4.70 -8.62 -0.77
CA SER A 263 -4.05 -9.62 -1.64
C SER A 263 -3.06 -10.49 -0.87
N LEU A 264 -2.25 -9.89 0.01
CA LEU A 264 -1.29 -10.61 0.83
C LEU A 264 -1.97 -11.53 1.86
N MET A 265 -2.96 -11.01 2.59
CA MET A 265 -3.53 -11.68 3.76
C MET A 265 -4.69 -12.63 3.40
N TYR A 266 -5.55 -12.23 2.47
CA TYR A 266 -6.72 -13.01 2.07
C TYR A 266 -6.39 -13.98 0.92
N LEU A 267 -5.66 -13.52 -0.10
CA LEU A 267 -5.29 -14.37 -1.26
C LEU A 267 -3.99 -15.13 -1.05
N ARG A 268 -3.26 -14.86 0.04
CA ARG A 268 -1.97 -15.46 0.35
C ARG A 268 -0.93 -15.23 -0.76
N ALA A 269 -1.04 -14.11 -1.47
CA ALA A 269 -0.10 -13.73 -2.51
C ALA A 269 1.29 -13.54 -1.91
N SER A 270 2.30 -14.15 -2.52
CA SER A 270 3.66 -14.24 -1.95
C SER A 270 4.69 -13.54 -2.83
N ASN A 271 4.68 -13.79 -4.14
CA ASN A 271 5.40 -13.02 -5.15
C ASN A 271 4.45 -12.62 -6.27
N GLY A 272 4.34 -11.32 -6.57
CA GLY A 272 3.47 -10.87 -7.64
C GLY A 272 3.48 -9.37 -7.85
N VAL A 273 3.11 -8.98 -9.07
CA VAL A 273 2.75 -7.61 -9.39
C VAL A 273 1.25 -7.48 -9.17
N TYR A 274 0.94 -6.71 -8.16
CA TYR A 274 -0.41 -6.37 -7.79
C TYR A 274 -0.98 -5.38 -8.82
N PHE A 275 -2.17 -5.67 -9.34
CA PHE A 275 -2.77 -4.97 -10.47
C PHE A 275 -4.22 -4.59 -10.17
N GLU A 276 -4.42 -3.49 -9.45
CA GLU A 276 -5.75 -2.96 -9.13
C GLU A 276 -6.30 -2.17 -10.28
N VAL A 277 -7.48 -2.52 -10.77
CA VAL A 277 -8.15 -1.76 -11.81
C VAL A 277 -9.50 -1.27 -11.28
N GLY A 278 -9.60 0.05 -11.11
CA GLY A 278 -10.85 0.73 -10.81
C GLY A 278 -11.58 1.21 -12.06
N GLY A 279 -12.50 2.17 -11.87
CA GLY A 279 -13.14 2.89 -12.97
C GLY A 279 -12.30 4.06 -13.51
N THR A 280 -11.43 4.64 -12.69
CA THR A 280 -10.66 5.85 -13.05
C THR A 280 -9.16 5.62 -13.10
N THR A 281 -8.62 4.83 -12.18
CA THR A 281 -7.17 4.58 -12.06
C THR A 281 -6.85 3.09 -12.00
N THR A 282 -5.62 2.76 -12.39
CA THR A 282 -4.98 1.48 -12.13
C THR A 282 -3.84 1.69 -11.14
N ASN A 283 -3.79 0.89 -10.07
CA ASN A 283 -2.71 0.92 -9.09
C ASN A 283 -1.86 -0.33 -9.24
N ILE A 284 -0.55 -0.15 -9.37
CA ILE A 284 0.40 -1.24 -9.57
C ILE A 284 1.39 -1.26 -8.42
N GLY A 285 1.45 -2.37 -7.69
CA GLY A 285 2.36 -2.58 -6.57
C GLY A 285 3.11 -3.89 -6.69
N VAL A 286 4.07 -4.13 -5.80
CA VAL A 286 4.84 -5.38 -5.76
C VAL A 286 4.71 -6.03 -4.39
N ILE A 287 4.45 -7.33 -4.39
CA ILE A 287 4.63 -8.20 -3.23
C ILE A 287 5.85 -9.08 -3.54
N LYS A 288 6.83 -9.09 -2.63
CA LYS A 288 8.03 -9.91 -2.71
C LYS A 288 8.22 -10.65 -1.39
N ASN A 289 8.43 -11.95 -1.44
CA ASN A 289 8.65 -12.82 -0.27
C ASN A 289 7.58 -12.66 0.81
N GLY A 290 6.30 -12.58 0.40
CA GLY A 290 5.18 -12.41 1.32
C GLY A 290 5.19 -11.06 2.05
N ARG A 291 5.88 -10.05 1.51
CA ARG A 291 5.91 -8.68 2.04
C ARG A 291 5.64 -7.67 0.93
N PRO A 292 4.87 -6.60 1.21
CA PRO A 292 4.66 -5.57 0.23
C PRO A 292 5.91 -4.70 0.12
N ALA A 293 6.23 -4.26 -1.09
CA ALA A 293 7.34 -3.35 -1.34
C ALA A 293 7.03 -1.95 -0.78
N ILE A 294 7.97 -1.37 -0.03
CA ILE A 294 7.84 -0.06 0.62
C ILE A 294 8.93 0.88 0.10
N ASP A 295 8.58 2.14 -0.10
CA ASP A 295 9.53 3.24 -0.40
C ASP A 295 9.00 4.57 0.16
N TYR A 296 9.81 5.62 0.08
CA TYR A 296 9.35 6.97 0.42
C TYR A 296 8.53 7.59 -0.71
N SER A 297 7.38 8.13 -0.37
CA SER A 297 6.54 8.84 -1.34
C SER A 297 7.17 10.16 -1.81
N ILE A 298 6.82 10.54 -3.04
CA ILE A 298 7.15 11.82 -3.64
C ILE A 298 5.85 12.61 -3.80
N VAL A 299 5.84 13.86 -3.34
CA VAL A 299 4.66 14.75 -3.43
C VAL A 299 5.03 15.97 -4.28
N GLY A 300 4.36 16.17 -5.42
CA GLY A 300 4.63 17.30 -6.32
C GLY A 300 6.09 17.37 -6.82
N GLY A 301 6.75 16.22 -6.97
CA GLY A 301 8.18 16.16 -7.33
C GLY A 301 9.14 16.40 -6.16
N HIS A 302 8.63 16.54 -4.93
CA HIS A 302 9.42 16.71 -3.73
C HIS A 302 9.61 15.39 -2.97
N PRO A 303 10.86 14.88 -2.81
CA PRO A 303 11.12 13.72 -1.97
C PRO A 303 10.74 13.98 -0.51
N THR A 304 10.06 13.03 0.13
CA THR A 304 9.57 13.13 1.51
C THR A 304 10.13 11.99 2.37
N TYR A 305 9.91 12.01 3.69
CA TYR A 305 10.22 10.86 4.57
C TYR A 305 8.97 10.04 4.93
N ILE A 306 7.97 10.05 4.05
CA ILE A 306 6.69 9.37 4.27
C ILE A 306 6.83 7.96 3.71
N SER A 307 6.92 6.98 4.59
CA SER A 307 6.93 5.57 4.20
C SER A 307 5.54 5.17 3.70
N SER A 308 5.51 4.55 2.52
CA SER A 308 4.30 4.05 1.87
C SER A 308 4.65 2.82 1.05
N LEU A 309 3.66 2.02 0.69
CA LEU A 309 3.83 1.03 -0.36
C LEU A 309 4.30 1.73 -1.64
N ASP A 310 5.25 1.11 -2.33
CA ASP A 310 5.70 1.60 -3.64
C ASP A 310 4.68 1.19 -4.70
N VAL A 311 3.64 2.01 -4.80
CA VAL A 311 2.55 1.85 -5.73
C VAL A 311 2.61 2.93 -6.79
N ARG A 312 2.46 2.52 -8.04
CA ARG A 312 2.36 3.39 -9.21
C ARG A 312 0.89 3.53 -9.59
N VAL A 313 0.40 4.77 -9.59
CA VAL A 313 -0.99 5.10 -9.94
C VAL A 313 -1.04 5.64 -11.36
N LEU A 314 -1.80 4.98 -12.23
CA LEU A 314 -1.99 5.41 -13.63
C LEU A 314 -3.44 5.82 -13.89
N GLY A 315 -3.62 6.89 -14.67
CA GLY A 315 -4.94 7.36 -15.14
C GLY A 315 -5.50 6.54 -16.31
N VAL A 316 -5.38 5.21 -16.25
CA VAL A 316 -5.90 4.27 -17.26
C VAL A 316 -6.51 3.11 -16.52
N ALA A 317 -7.80 2.85 -16.71
CA ALA A 317 -8.57 1.87 -15.94
C ALA A 317 -9.77 1.37 -16.76
N GLY A 318 -10.67 0.58 -16.16
CA GLY A 318 -11.84 0.03 -16.87
C GLY A 318 -12.75 1.09 -17.50
N GLY A 319 -12.92 2.23 -16.82
CA GLY A 319 -13.76 3.34 -17.27
C GLY A 319 -13.08 4.44 -18.07
N SER A 320 -11.80 4.26 -18.42
CA SER A 320 -11.08 5.28 -19.19
C SER A 320 -11.72 5.47 -20.55
N MET A 321 -11.99 6.73 -20.88
CA MET A 321 -12.60 7.14 -22.13
C MET A 321 -11.60 7.06 -23.27
N VAL A 322 -12.14 6.84 -24.47
CA VAL A 322 -11.36 6.74 -25.70
C VAL A 322 -11.22 8.12 -26.34
N ARG A 323 -10.01 8.43 -26.83
CA ARG A 323 -9.74 9.58 -27.70
C ARG A 323 -9.43 9.06 -29.10
N ALA A 324 -10.07 9.59 -30.13
CA ALA A 324 -9.97 9.06 -31.48
C ALA A 324 -10.02 10.15 -32.56
N ASN A 325 -9.58 9.78 -33.76
CA ASN A 325 -9.81 10.52 -35.00
C ASN A 325 -10.10 9.53 -36.13
N GLN A 326 -10.18 10.01 -37.38
CA GLN A 326 -10.46 9.15 -38.54
C GLN A 326 -9.41 8.04 -38.78
N SER A 327 -8.22 8.15 -38.19
CA SER A 327 -7.16 7.13 -38.29
C SER A 327 -7.25 6.06 -37.20
N GLY A 328 -8.23 6.12 -36.29
CA GLY A 328 -8.41 5.19 -35.19
C GLY A 328 -8.18 5.81 -33.82
N ILE A 329 -7.71 4.99 -32.88
CA ILE A 329 -7.53 5.40 -31.49
C ILE A 329 -6.23 6.19 -31.32
N ILE A 330 -6.34 7.41 -30.83
CA ILE A 330 -5.20 8.27 -30.51
C ILE A 330 -4.66 7.87 -29.13
N ASP A 331 -5.56 7.80 -28.14
CA ASP A 331 -5.22 7.64 -26.74
C ASP A 331 -6.40 7.09 -25.91
N VAL A 332 -6.12 6.59 -24.71
CA VAL A 332 -7.14 6.13 -23.74
C VAL A 332 -6.88 6.75 -22.37
N GLY A 333 -7.89 7.40 -21.80
CA GLY A 333 -7.74 8.25 -20.62
C GLY A 333 -7.04 9.59 -20.94
N PRO A 334 -6.64 10.37 -19.91
CA PRO A 334 -6.79 10.09 -18.48
C PRO A 334 -8.20 10.29 -17.94
N ARG A 335 -9.14 10.84 -18.73
CA ARG A 335 -10.54 10.98 -18.28
C ARG A 335 -11.25 9.63 -18.24
N SER A 336 -12.06 9.46 -17.20
CA SER A 336 -12.99 8.34 -17.07
C SER A 336 -14.41 8.81 -17.33
N ALA A 337 -15.28 7.89 -17.72
CA ALA A 337 -16.69 8.17 -18.04
C ALA A 337 -17.41 8.87 -16.87
N HIS A 338 -17.15 8.45 -15.64
CA HIS A 338 -17.71 9.06 -14.43
C HIS A 338 -17.35 10.55 -14.30
N ILE A 339 -16.11 10.93 -14.59
CA ILE A 339 -15.66 12.34 -14.54
C ILE A 339 -16.38 13.17 -15.62
N ALA A 340 -16.66 12.56 -16.76
CA ALA A 340 -17.38 13.18 -17.87
C ALA A 340 -18.91 13.22 -17.66
N GLY A 341 -19.45 12.55 -16.64
CA GLY A 341 -20.89 12.42 -16.43
C GLY A 341 -21.57 11.50 -17.45
N LEU A 342 -20.83 10.55 -18.02
CA LEU A 342 -21.33 9.58 -19.00
C LEU A 342 -21.34 8.17 -18.43
N ASP A 343 -22.31 7.38 -18.88
CA ASP A 343 -22.38 5.95 -18.60
C ASP A 343 -21.57 5.13 -19.61
N TYR A 344 -21.22 3.90 -19.22
CA TYR A 344 -20.45 3.00 -20.07
C TYR A 344 -21.42 2.32 -21.01
N ALA A 345 -21.13 2.32 -22.32
CA ALA A 345 -21.99 1.67 -23.31
C ALA A 345 -22.27 0.20 -22.98
N VAL A 346 -21.28 -0.51 -22.44
CA VAL A 346 -21.40 -1.93 -22.07
C VAL A 346 -22.36 -2.21 -20.92
N PHE A 347 -22.66 -1.24 -20.06
CA PHE A 347 -23.64 -1.40 -18.97
C PHE A 347 -25.02 -0.84 -19.32
N THR A 348 -25.20 -0.41 -20.57
CA THR A 348 -26.49 0.08 -21.08
C THR A 348 -27.28 -1.08 -21.69
N GLU A 349 -28.61 -1.02 -21.61
CA GLU A 349 -29.50 -2.00 -22.27
C GLU A 349 -29.41 -1.87 -23.80
N THR A 350 -29.36 -2.99 -24.52
CA THR A 350 -29.16 -3.04 -25.98
C THR A 350 -30.23 -2.27 -26.74
N GLU A 351 -31.43 -2.25 -26.21
CA GLU A 351 -32.62 -1.60 -26.74
C GLU A 351 -32.52 -0.07 -26.67
N LYS A 352 -31.72 0.48 -25.74
CA LYS A 352 -31.48 1.92 -25.64
C LYS A 352 -30.44 2.42 -26.64
N ILE A 353 -29.55 1.55 -27.09
CA ILE A 353 -28.54 1.89 -28.12
C ILE A 353 -29.17 1.81 -29.52
N LYS A 354 -29.89 2.87 -29.90
CA LYS A 354 -30.55 3.05 -31.21
C LYS A 354 -29.91 4.17 -32.01
N GLY A 355 -29.59 3.86 -33.27
CA GLY A 355 -28.90 4.77 -34.20
C GLY A 355 -27.68 5.47 -33.62
N PRO A 356 -26.74 4.74 -32.97
CA PRO A 356 -25.60 5.34 -32.29
C PRO A 356 -24.76 6.15 -33.27
N LYS A 357 -24.41 7.39 -32.90
CA LYS A 357 -23.48 8.25 -33.64
C LYS A 357 -22.35 8.70 -32.74
N VAL A 358 -21.13 8.66 -33.28
CA VAL A 358 -19.97 9.20 -32.58
C VAL A 358 -19.94 10.71 -32.69
N GLU A 359 -19.75 11.36 -31.55
CA GLU A 359 -19.40 12.77 -31.43
C GLU A 359 -18.12 12.93 -30.61
N PHE A 360 -17.42 14.04 -30.83
CA PHE A 360 -16.19 14.39 -30.14
C PHE A 360 -16.40 15.62 -29.28
N PHE A 361 -15.85 15.61 -28.06
CA PHE A 361 -16.02 16.70 -27.11
C PHE A 361 -14.86 16.81 -26.12
N SER A 362 -14.88 17.88 -25.31
CA SER A 362 -13.97 18.09 -24.18
C SER A 362 -14.73 17.82 -22.87
N PRO A 363 -14.41 16.75 -22.12
CA PRO A 363 -15.12 16.40 -20.88
C PRO A 363 -15.07 17.48 -19.79
N LYS A 364 -13.93 18.16 -19.66
CA LYS A 364 -13.74 19.32 -18.79
C LYS A 364 -13.03 20.45 -19.54
N GLU A 365 -13.10 21.65 -18.96
CA GLU A 365 -12.34 22.79 -19.48
C GLU A 365 -10.84 22.48 -19.51
N GLY A 366 -10.20 22.72 -20.66
CA GLY A 366 -8.80 22.42 -20.91
C GLY A 366 -8.51 21.01 -21.41
N ASP A 367 -9.50 20.10 -21.44
CA ASP A 367 -9.34 18.80 -22.06
C ASP A 367 -9.33 18.91 -23.60
N PRO A 368 -8.54 18.07 -24.29
CA PRO A 368 -8.64 17.88 -25.74
C PRO A 368 -10.09 17.63 -26.19
N ALA A 369 -10.45 18.11 -27.38
CA ALA A 369 -11.80 17.97 -27.94
C ALA A 369 -12.00 16.67 -28.74
N ASP A 370 -11.13 15.68 -28.55
CA ASP A 370 -11.09 14.41 -29.28
C ASP A 370 -11.57 13.22 -28.46
N TYR A 371 -12.20 13.44 -27.29
CA TYR A 371 -12.84 12.38 -26.53
C TYR A 371 -14.13 11.93 -27.20
N VAL A 372 -14.32 10.63 -27.25
CA VAL A 372 -15.49 10.00 -27.88
C VAL A 372 -16.66 9.99 -26.91
N LYS A 373 -17.83 10.45 -27.37
CA LYS A 373 -19.14 10.09 -26.83
C LYS A 373 -19.99 9.48 -27.94
N VAL A 374 -20.94 8.64 -27.57
CA VAL A 374 -21.91 8.02 -28.48
C VAL A 374 -23.29 8.55 -28.11
N VAL A 375 -23.90 9.25 -29.07
CA VAL A 375 -25.22 9.88 -28.92
C VAL A 375 -26.26 9.02 -29.64
N MET A 376 -27.34 8.67 -28.94
CA MET A 376 -28.45 7.90 -29.48
C MET A 376 -29.48 8.81 -30.17
N GLU A 377 -30.41 8.22 -30.93
CA GLU A 377 -31.46 8.97 -31.64
C GLU A 377 -32.39 9.78 -30.71
N ASP A 378 -32.57 9.35 -29.46
CA ASP A 378 -33.35 10.03 -28.43
C ASP A 378 -32.56 11.10 -27.65
N GLY A 379 -31.27 11.24 -27.94
CA GLY A 379 -30.37 12.19 -27.29
C GLY A 379 -29.68 11.67 -26.03
N GLU A 380 -29.93 10.43 -25.60
CA GLU A 380 -29.15 9.82 -24.50
C GLU A 380 -27.68 9.65 -24.92
N GLU A 381 -26.77 9.82 -23.96
CA GLU A 381 -25.32 9.83 -24.20
C GLU A 381 -24.61 8.77 -23.36
N VAL A 382 -23.73 8.00 -24.01
CA VAL A 382 -22.83 7.04 -23.36
C VAL A 382 -21.43 7.20 -23.93
N THR A 383 -20.44 6.51 -23.37
CA THR A 383 -19.07 6.46 -23.92
C THR A 383 -18.56 5.03 -24.11
N ILE A 384 -17.58 4.90 -25.01
CA ILE A 384 -16.76 3.70 -25.15
C ILE A 384 -15.64 3.75 -24.10
N THR A 385 -15.35 2.61 -23.47
CA THR A 385 -14.32 2.46 -22.42
C THR A 385 -13.47 1.21 -22.63
N ASN A 386 -12.39 1.06 -21.86
CA ASN A 386 -11.62 -0.20 -21.82
C ASN A 386 -12.49 -1.42 -21.49
N THR A 387 -13.45 -1.29 -20.56
CA THR A 387 -14.39 -2.37 -20.25
C THR A 387 -15.25 -2.75 -21.46
N CYS A 388 -15.65 -1.79 -22.30
CA CYS A 388 -16.37 -2.07 -23.54
C CYS A 388 -15.51 -2.90 -24.50
N ALA A 389 -14.26 -2.48 -24.73
CA ALA A 389 -13.32 -3.18 -25.61
C ALA A 389 -13.04 -4.61 -25.12
N ALA A 390 -12.78 -4.78 -23.82
CA ALA A 390 -12.48 -6.08 -23.23
C ALA A 390 -13.65 -7.08 -23.34
N ASN A 391 -14.89 -6.61 -23.13
CA ASN A 391 -16.09 -7.43 -23.34
C ASN A 391 -16.28 -7.82 -24.81
N VAL A 392 -16.02 -6.91 -25.75
CA VAL A 392 -16.09 -7.18 -27.20
C VAL A 392 -15.07 -8.24 -27.64
N LEU A 393 -13.88 -8.22 -27.06
CA LEU A 393 -12.80 -9.17 -27.34
C LEU A 393 -12.95 -10.51 -26.59
N GLY A 394 -13.99 -10.68 -25.76
CA GLY A 394 -14.20 -11.91 -24.98
C GLY A 394 -13.18 -12.12 -23.86
N LEU A 395 -12.53 -11.05 -23.39
CA LEU A 395 -11.54 -11.10 -22.31
C LEU A 395 -12.17 -11.12 -20.91
N VAL A 396 -13.45 -10.76 -20.83
CA VAL A 396 -14.26 -10.69 -19.62
C VAL A 396 -15.34 -11.77 -19.69
N GLN A 397 -15.47 -12.58 -18.62
CA GLN A 397 -16.42 -13.68 -18.48
C GLN A 397 -17.58 -13.29 -17.54
N GLU A 398 -18.70 -14.00 -17.58
CA GLU A 398 -19.94 -13.68 -16.83
C GLU A 398 -19.74 -13.53 -15.32
N GLU A 399 -18.82 -14.29 -14.74
CA GLU A 399 -18.47 -14.25 -13.32
C GLU A 399 -17.69 -13.00 -12.92
N HIS A 400 -17.09 -12.28 -13.87
CA HIS A 400 -16.32 -11.09 -13.59
C HIS A 400 -17.24 -9.88 -13.35
N PHE A 401 -16.92 -9.08 -12.33
CA PHE A 401 -17.67 -7.86 -12.00
C PHE A 401 -17.80 -6.86 -13.16
N SER A 402 -16.84 -6.85 -14.10
CA SER A 402 -16.86 -5.94 -15.26
C SER A 402 -17.54 -6.55 -16.51
N TYR A 403 -18.15 -7.72 -16.38
CA TYR A 403 -18.96 -8.29 -17.45
C TYR A 403 -20.20 -7.44 -17.68
N GLY A 404 -20.49 -7.16 -18.95
CA GLY A 404 -21.68 -6.42 -19.31
C GLY A 404 -22.26 -6.86 -20.63
N ASN A 405 -23.12 -6.01 -21.17
CA ASN A 405 -23.88 -6.27 -22.37
C ASN A 405 -22.99 -6.14 -23.62
N VAL A 406 -22.45 -7.26 -24.09
CA VAL A 406 -21.60 -7.33 -25.28
C VAL A 406 -22.29 -6.74 -26.53
N PRO A 407 -23.57 -7.07 -26.86
CA PRO A 407 -24.28 -6.43 -27.97
C PRO A 407 -24.29 -4.90 -27.90
N SER A 408 -24.45 -4.33 -26.69
CA SER A 408 -24.46 -2.89 -26.46
C SER A 408 -23.10 -2.26 -26.74
N ALA A 409 -22.04 -2.85 -26.18
CA ALA A 409 -20.67 -2.42 -26.46
C ALA A 409 -20.34 -2.50 -27.97
N ARG A 410 -20.75 -3.58 -28.65
CA ARG A 410 -20.54 -3.74 -30.10
C ARG A 410 -21.25 -2.67 -30.91
N LYS A 411 -22.50 -2.32 -30.60
CA LYS A 411 -23.23 -1.24 -31.29
C LYS A 411 -22.55 0.12 -31.11
N ALA A 412 -22.12 0.44 -29.90
CA ALA A 412 -21.43 1.70 -29.63
C ALA A 412 -20.07 1.77 -30.34
N ILE A 413 -19.28 0.69 -30.29
CA ILE A 413 -17.98 0.61 -30.97
C ILE A 413 -18.15 0.59 -32.49
N GLN A 414 -19.24 0.01 -33.03
CA GLN A 414 -19.54 0.03 -34.46
C GLN A 414 -19.65 1.46 -34.99
N ALA A 415 -20.28 2.37 -34.25
CA ALA A 415 -20.38 3.78 -34.66
C ALA A 415 -18.99 4.45 -34.80
N LEU A 416 -18.03 4.07 -33.95
CA LEU A 416 -16.64 4.54 -34.06
C LEU A 416 -15.88 3.83 -35.18
N ALA A 417 -16.09 2.52 -35.35
CA ALA A 417 -15.49 1.73 -36.41
C ALA A 417 -15.91 2.24 -37.80
N ASP A 418 -17.19 2.59 -37.97
CA ASP A 418 -17.73 3.17 -39.19
C ASP A 418 -17.07 4.52 -39.51
N TYR A 419 -16.89 5.37 -38.49
CA TYR A 419 -16.20 6.66 -38.60
C TYR A 419 -14.73 6.51 -39.00
N CYS A 420 -14.04 5.49 -38.46
CA CYS A 420 -12.63 5.19 -38.75
C CYS A 420 -12.43 4.30 -39.99
N HIS A 421 -13.50 3.84 -40.64
CA HIS A 421 -13.47 2.90 -41.76
C HIS A 421 -12.74 1.58 -41.45
N THR A 422 -13.00 1.01 -40.27
CA THR A 422 -12.41 -0.25 -39.80
C THR A 422 -13.46 -1.17 -39.15
N THR A 423 -13.04 -2.24 -38.47
CA THR A 423 -13.92 -3.18 -37.77
C THR A 423 -14.04 -2.87 -36.28
N VAL A 424 -15.08 -3.43 -35.65
CA VAL A 424 -15.30 -3.34 -34.20
C VAL A 424 -14.14 -3.96 -33.43
N GLU A 425 -13.64 -5.12 -33.88
CA GLU A 425 -12.51 -5.83 -33.28
C GLU A 425 -11.23 -5.00 -33.36
N ASP A 426 -10.95 -4.36 -34.49
CA ASP A 426 -9.75 -3.54 -34.68
C ASP A 426 -9.78 -2.31 -33.75
N ILE A 427 -10.92 -1.63 -33.61
CA ILE A 427 -11.07 -0.55 -32.62
C ILE A 427 -10.87 -1.07 -31.20
N ALA A 428 -11.49 -2.19 -30.84
CA ALA A 428 -11.34 -2.75 -29.50
C ALA A 428 -9.88 -3.13 -29.19
N GLU A 429 -9.16 -3.73 -30.15
CA GLU A 429 -7.75 -4.07 -30.01
C GLU A 429 -6.88 -2.81 -29.87
N GLN A 430 -7.11 -1.77 -30.69
CA GLN A 430 -6.41 -0.50 -30.55
C GLN A 430 -6.62 0.16 -29.18
N ILE A 431 -7.83 0.10 -28.61
CA ILE A 431 -8.10 0.59 -27.25
C ILE A 431 -7.22 -0.14 -26.23
N MET A 432 -7.18 -1.48 -26.31
CA MET A 432 -6.37 -2.30 -25.40
C MET A 432 -4.88 -2.06 -25.59
N GLU A 433 -4.40 -1.89 -26.82
CA GLU A 433 -3.01 -1.60 -27.17
C GLU A 433 -2.54 -0.28 -26.54
N LYS A 434 -3.35 0.78 -26.61
CA LYS A 434 -3.02 2.08 -26.02
C LYS A 434 -2.94 2.02 -24.50
N SER A 435 -3.84 1.27 -23.87
CA SER A 435 -3.78 1.02 -22.44
C SER A 435 -2.53 0.21 -22.06
N TYR A 436 -2.19 -0.81 -22.85
CA TYR A 436 -0.99 -1.63 -22.67
C TYR A 436 0.30 -0.81 -22.71
N ALA A 437 0.46 0.02 -23.74
CA ALA A 437 1.66 0.84 -23.93
C ALA A 437 1.92 1.82 -22.77
N LYS A 438 0.90 2.17 -21.98
CA LYS A 438 1.04 3.05 -20.81
C LYS A 438 1.44 2.30 -19.54
N ILE A 439 0.97 1.08 -19.39
CA ILE A 439 1.05 0.32 -18.14
C ILE A 439 2.24 -0.66 -18.13
N GLU A 440 2.56 -1.30 -19.27
CA GLU A 440 3.68 -2.25 -19.37
C GLU A 440 5.01 -1.66 -18.85
N PRO A 441 5.44 -0.44 -19.23
CA PRO A 441 6.71 0.11 -18.76
C PRO A 441 6.78 0.23 -17.24
N VAL A 442 5.63 0.49 -16.59
CA VAL A 442 5.54 0.62 -15.14
C VAL A 442 5.66 -0.74 -14.43
N ILE A 443 5.04 -1.78 -14.98
CA ILE A 443 5.20 -3.15 -14.47
C ILE A 443 6.67 -3.57 -14.57
N LEU A 444 7.31 -3.30 -15.72
CA LEU A 444 8.71 -3.66 -15.96
C LEU A 444 9.67 -2.87 -15.07
N GLU A 445 9.44 -1.57 -14.85
CA GLU A 445 10.22 -0.74 -13.93
C GLU A 445 10.17 -1.29 -12.50
N LEU A 446 8.96 -1.63 -12.01
CA LEU A 446 8.79 -2.19 -10.68
C LEU A 446 9.43 -3.58 -10.55
N ALA A 447 9.26 -4.43 -11.57
CA ALA A 447 9.90 -5.75 -11.60
C ALA A 447 11.43 -5.65 -11.55
N ASP A 448 12.01 -4.72 -12.30
CA ASP A 448 13.46 -4.46 -12.29
C ASP A 448 13.94 -3.91 -10.94
N LYS A 449 13.26 -2.87 -10.42
CA LYS A 449 13.57 -2.23 -9.14
C LYS A 449 13.60 -3.21 -7.97
N TYR A 450 12.68 -4.18 -7.95
CA TYR A 450 12.56 -5.16 -6.88
C TYR A 450 13.18 -6.52 -7.23
N HIS A 451 13.88 -6.63 -8.36
CA HIS A 451 14.53 -7.85 -8.84
C HIS A 451 13.59 -9.06 -8.83
N LEU A 452 12.39 -8.89 -9.41
CA LEU A 452 11.47 -10.00 -9.64
C LEU A 452 11.96 -10.84 -10.82
N GLU A 453 12.14 -12.14 -10.61
CA GLU A 453 12.51 -13.07 -11.68
C GLU A 453 11.39 -13.12 -12.73
N LYS A 454 11.69 -12.89 -14.01
CA LYS A 454 10.68 -12.74 -15.09
C LYS A 454 9.76 -13.94 -15.21
N ASP A 455 10.30 -15.13 -15.00
CA ASP A 455 9.57 -16.40 -14.99
C ASP A 455 8.77 -16.63 -13.70
N GLN A 456 8.88 -15.78 -12.69
CA GLN A 456 8.08 -15.82 -11.46
C GLN A 456 7.06 -14.69 -11.37
N ILE A 457 7.08 -13.72 -12.28
CA ILE A 457 6.08 -12.64 -12.30
C ILE A 457 4.70 -13.26 -12.55
N SER A 458 3.78 -12.96 -11.63
CA SER A 458 2.34 -13.19 -11.79
C SER A 458 1.60 -11.88 -11.56
N LEU A 459 0.58 -11.62 -12.36
CA LEU A 459 -0.32 -10.48 -12.20
C LEU A 459 -1.50 -10.89 -11.32
N VAL A 460 -1.68 -10.22 -10.18
CA VAL A 460 -2.84 -10.43 -9.31
C VAL A 460 -3.83 -9.30 -9.57
N GLY A 461 -4.89 -9.60 -10.31
CA GLY A 461 -5.87 -8.64 -10.77
C GLY A 461 -6.98 -8.44 -9.77
N VAL A 462 -7.14 -7.21 -9.28
CA VAL A 462 -8.20 -6.91 -8.33
C VAL A 462 -8.90 -5.58 -8.63
N GLY A 463 -9.94 -5.27 -7.86
CA GLY A 463 -10.85 -4.18 -8.16
C GLY A 463 -11.90 -4.59 -9.19
N GLY A 464 -12.99 -3.83 -9.25
CA GLY A 464 -14.12 -4.18 -10.13
C GLY A 464 -13.78 -4.19 -11.62
N GLY A 465 -12.73 -3.47 -12.03
CA GLY A 465 -12.26 -3.40 -13.41
C GLY A 465 -11.17 -4.41 -13.77
N ALA A 466 -10.75 -5.30 -12.86
CA ALA A 466 -9.56 -6.16 -13.04
C ALA A 466 -9.54 -6.87 -14.40
N ALA A 467 -10.61 -7.60 -14.69
CA ALA A 467 -10.79 -8.36 -15.93
C ALA A 467 -10.80 -7.49 -17.19
N SER A 468 -11.11 -6.18 -17.07
CA SER A 468 -11.12 -5.28 -18.22
C SER A 468 -9.72 -5.02 -18.79
N LEU A 469 -8.65 -5.28 -18.03
CA LEU A 469 -7.27 -5.06 -18.50
C LEU A 469 -6.42 -6.32 -18.36
N ILE A 470 -6.44 -6.97 -17.19
CA ILE A 470 -5.41 -7.94 -16.83
C ILE A 470 -5.24 -9.10 -17.82
N THR A 471 -6.34 -9.63 -18.37
CA THR A 471 -6.31 -10.76 -19.32
C THR A 471 -5.49 -10.42 -20.56
N TYR A 472 -5.70 -9.23 -21.13
CA TYR A 472 -4.96 -8.76 -22.31
C TYR A 472 -3.47 -8.62 -22.00
N PHE A 473 -3.16 -8.01 -20.85
CA PHE A 473 -1.79 -7.76 -20.41
C PHE A 473 -1.04 -9.06 -20.16
N SER A 474 -1.67 -9.99 -19.45
CA SER A 474 -1.08 -11.30 -19.14
C SER A 474 -0.77 -12.07 -20.41
N ASN A 475 -1.70 -12.10 -21.36
CA ASN A 475 -1.53 -12.78 -22.64
C ASN A 475 -0.37 -12.18 -23.45
N LYS A 476 -0.27 -10.85 -23.48
CA LYS A 476 0.74 -10.15 -24.25
C LYS A 476 2.14 -10.22 -23.63
N MET A 477 2.23 -10.18 -22.30
CA MET A 477 3.48 -10.32 -21.55
C MET A 477 3.93 -11.78 -21.42
N GLY A 478 3.04 -12.76 -21.66
CA GLY A 478 3.34 -14.18 -21.47
C GLY A 478 3.50 -14.57 -20.00
N VAL A 479 2.82 -13.87 -19.08
CA VAL A 479 2.86 -14.14 -17.63
C VAL A 479 1.56 -14.81 -17.18
N LYS A 480 1.55 -15.41 -15.98
CA LYS A 480 0.32 -15.92 -15.35
C LYS A 480 -0.46 -14.77 -14.71
N TYR A 481 -1.78 -14.86 -14.72
CA TYR A 481 -2.63 -13.98 -13.92
C TYR A 481 -3.62 -14.77 -13.08
N SER A 482 -4.12 -14.11 -12.03
CA SER A 482 -5.28 -14.55 -11.27
C SER A 482 -6.22 -13.38 -11.05
N ILE A 483 -7.52 -13.65 -11.09
CA ILE A 483 -8.56 -12.74 -10.61
C ILE A 483 -9.29 -13.51 -9.50
N PRO A 484 -9.05 -13.17 -8.23
CA PRO A 484 -9.60 -13.92 -7.11
C PRO A 484 -11.10 -13.66 -6.94
N GLU A 485 -11.76 -14.56 -6.22
CA GLU A 485 -13.09 -14.28 -5.70
C GLU A 485 -13.06 -13.03 -4.80
N ASN A 486 -14.09 -12.20 -4.88
CA ASN A 486 -14.22 -10.97 -4.09
C ASN A 486 -13.18 -9.89 -4.44
N ALA A 487 -12.53 -9.99 -5.60
CA ALA A 487 -11.60 -8.99 -6.15
C ALA A 487 -12.16 -7.56 -6.07
N GLU A 488 -13.46 -7.39 -6.26
CA GLU A 488 -14.14 -6.10 -6.25
C GLU A 488 -14.20 -5.43 -4.87
N VAL A 489 -14.05 -6.18 -3.77
CA VAL A 489 -14.06 -5.68 -2.38
C VAL A 489 -12.73 -5.94 -1.66
N ILE A 490 -11.67 -6.28 -2.38
CA ILE A 490 -10.38 -6.68 -1.77
C ILE A 490 -9.78 -5.59 -0.87
N SER A 491 -10.00 -4.32 -1.20
CA SER A 491 -9.54 -3.18 -0.40
C SER A 491 -10.18 -3.22 0.97
N SER A 492 -11.51 -3.34 1.05
CA SER A 492 -12.25 -3.49 2.30
C SER A 492 -11.84 -4.74 3.09
N ILE A 493 -11.54 -5.85 2.40
CA ILE A 493 -10.99 -7.06 3.04
C ILE A 493 -9.63 -6.75 3.68
N GLY A 494 -8.74 -6.10 2.93
CA GLY A 494 -7.42 -5.71 3.44
C GLY A 494 -7.49 -4.75 4.61
N VAL A 495 -8.42 -3.78 4.57
CA VAL A 495 -8.71 -2.91 5.72
C VAL A 495 -9.14 -3.72 6.94
N ALA A 496 -10.06 -4.69 6.77
CA ALA A 496 -10.57 -5.52 7.87
C ALA A 496 -9.49 -6.41 8.48
N LEU A 497 -8.54 -6.88 7.67
CA LEU A 497 -7.45 -7.77 8.09
C LEU A 497 -6.18 -7.02 8.53
N ALA A 498 -6.08 -5.71 8.28
CA ALA A 498 -4.88 -4.94 8.56
C ALA A 498 -4.50 -4.98 10.05
N MET A 499 -3.19 -4.98 10.28
CA MET A 499 -2.58 -4.97 11.60
C MET A 499 -2.05 -3.58 11.94
N VAL A 500 -1.97 -3.27 13.22
CA VAL A 500 -1.28 -2.07 13.68
C VAL A 500 0.18 -2.17 13.29
N ARG A 501 0.72 -1.10 12.73
CA ARG A 501 2.12 -1.04 12.30
C ARG A 501 2.71 0.31 12.67
N ASP A 502 3.97 0.35 13.10
CA ASP A 502 4.76 1.57 13.18
C ASP A 502 6.22 1.28 12.82
N VAL A 503 6.94 2.32 12.40
CA VAL A 503 8.31 2.22 11.90
C VAL A 503 9.18 3.29 12.55
N VAL A 504 10.33 2.87 13.04
CA VAL A 504 11.37 3.77 13.56
C VAL A 504 12.63 3.58 12.75
N GLU A 505 13.12 4.68 12.17
CA GLU A 505 14.34 4.69 11.36
C GLU A 505 15.38 5.64 11.96
N ARG A 506 16.63 5.19 12.04
CA ARG A 506 17.74 6.01 12.53
C ARG A 506 19.01 5.71 11.76
N ILE A 507 19.84 6.73 11.55
CA ILE A 507 21.20 6.54 11.01
C ILE A 507 22.11 6.22 12.19
N ILE A 508 22.62 4.99 12.24
CA ILE A 508 23.49 4.47 13.31
C ILE A 508 24.72 3.85 12.63
N PRO A 509 25.85 4.57 12.56
CA PRO A 509 27.09 4.00 12.05
C PRO A 509 27.52 2.82 12.92
N SER A 510 27.67 1.63 12.33
CA SER A 510 28.09 0.40 13.01
C SER A 510 27.26 0.10 14.27
N PRO A 511 25.96 -0.24 14.13
CA PRO A 511 25.04 -0.35 15.25
C PRO A 511 25.44 -1.47 16.22
N SER A 512 25.44 -1.16 17.52
CA SER A 512 25.68 -2.15 18.56
C SER A 512 24.41 -2.96 18.88
N LYS A 513 24.56 -4.07 19.64
CA LYS A 513 23.42 -4.85 20.16
C LYS A 513 22.49 -3.99 21.02
N GLU A 514 23.02 -3.01 21.75
CA GLU A 514 22.24 -2.11 22.60
C GLU A 514 21.46 -1.08 21.78
N ASP A 515 22.06 -0.53 20.72
CA ASP A 515 21.40 0.38 19.80
C ASP A 515 20.18 -0.29 19.14
N ILE A 516 20.36 -1.52 18.64
CA ILE A 516 19.30 -2.28 18.00
C ILE A 516 18.19 -2.60 19.02
N ARG A 517 18.55 -3.02 20.24
CA ARG A 517 17.57 -3.27 21.30
C ARG A 517 16.77 -2.01 21.67
N SER A 518 17.43 -0.86 21.80
CA SER A 518 16.76 0.41 22.09
C SER A 518 15.78 0.78 20.97
N LEU A 519 16.18 0.59 19.71
CA LEU A 519 15.33 0.88 18.56
C LEU A 519 14.13 -0.06 18.49
N LYS A 520 14.31 -1.36 18.77
CA LYS A 520 13.20 -2.33 18.87
C LYS A 520 12.17 -1.92 19.92
N ASN A 521 12.64 -1.51 21.11
CA ASN A 521 11.76 -1.06 22.19
C ASN A 521 10.99 0.22 21.82
N GLU A 522 11.63 1.18 21.14
CA GLU A 522 10.96 2.39 20.66
C GLU A 522 9.88 2.06 19.63
N ALA A 523 10.16 1.19 18.67
CA ALA A 523 9.18 0.76 17.67
C ALA A 523 7.99 0.03 18.32
N MET A 524 8.24 -0.85 19.29
CA MET A 524 7.20 -1.52 20.07
C MET A 524 6.30 -0.51 20.79
N ASN A 525 6.88 0.47 21.50
CA ASN A 525 6.10 1.50 22.19
C ASN A 525 5.23 2.31 21.23
N LYS A 526 5.75 2.67 20.05
CA LYS A 526 4.97 3.37 19.03
C LYS A 526 3.82 2.53 18.47
N ALA A 527 4.00 1.22 18.31
CA ALA A 527 2.91 0.33 17.93
C ALA A 527 1.82 0.27 19.02
N ILE A 528 2.20 0.28 20.30
CA ILE A 528 1.25 0.37 21.42
C ILE A 528 0.49 1.70 21.38
N GLU A 529 1.19 2.82 21.20
CA GLU A 529 0.57 4.15 21.04
C GLU A 529 -0.39 4.21 19.84
N SER A 530 -0.11 3.43 18.80
CA SER A 530 -0.95 3.28 17.60
C SER A 530 -2.15 2.33 17.78
N GLY A 531 -2.27 1.68 18.94
CA GLY A 531 -3.40 0.81 19.30
C GLY A 531 -3.10 -0.69 19.36
N ALA A 532 -1.84 -1.12 19.26
CA ALA A 532 -1.48 -2.54 19.37
C ALA A 532 -1.50 -3.02 20.82
N THR A 533 -1.92 -4.27 21.03
CA THR A 533 -1.77 -4.96 22.32
C THR A 533 -0.32 -5.42 22.49
N PRO A 534 0.35 -5.13 23.63
CA PRO A 534 1.78 -5.43 23.82
C PRO A 534 2.16 -6.87 23.51
N GLU A 535 1.32 -7.83 23.88
CA GLU A 535 1.57 -9.27 23.72
C GLU A 535 1.49 -9.74 22.26
N SER A 536 0.90 -8.93 21.37
CA SER A 536 0.75 -9.25 19.95
C SER A 536 1.87 -8.71 19.07
N ILE A 537 2.77 -7.88 19.61
CA ILE A 537 3.71 -7.10 18.81
C ILE A 537 4.92 -7.96 18.43
N GLU A 538 5.19 -7.99 17.13
CA GLU A 538 6.43 -8.51 16.56
C GLU A 538 7.25 -7.34 15.98
N VAL A 539 8.56 -7.36 16.21
CA VAL A 539 9.47 -6.31 15.73
C VAL A 539 10.54 -6.91 14.83
N HIS A 540 10.56 -6.48 13.57
CA HIS A 540 11.60 -6.80 12.60
C HIS A 540 12.59 -5.64 12.47
N VAL A 541 13.89 -5.94 12.25
CA VAL A 541 14.93 -4.93 12.09
C VAL A 541 15.69 -5.16 10.80
N GLU A 542 15.80 -4.10 10.00
CA GLU A 542 16.56 -4.05 8.76
C GLU A 542 17.75 -3.08 8.93
N ILE A 543 18.92 -3.46 8.44
CA ILE A 543 20.12 -2.61 8.46
C ILE A 543 20.60 -2.42 7.02
N ASP A 544 20.59 -1.18 6.55
CA ASP A 544 21.21 -0.78 5.29
C ASP A 544 22.66 -0.35 5.57
N PRO A 545 23.66 -1.17 5.18
CA PRO A 545 25.06 -0.86 5.44
C PRO A 545 25.58 0.33 4.62
N GLN A 546 24.98 0.62 3.45
CA GLN A 546 25.43 1.71 2.59
C GLN A 546 25.08 3.07 3.19
N THR A 547 23.90 3.17 3.78
CA THR A 547 23.42 4.42 4.39
C THR A 547 23.58 4.45 5.90
N SER A 548 24.03 3.34 6.52
CA SER A 548 24.01 3.12 7.97
C SER A 548 22.61 3.31 8.58
N LYS A 549 21.55 3.12 7.78
CA LYS A 549 20.17 3.26 8.25
C LYS A 549 19.73 1.97 8.89
N VAL A 550 19.24 2.06 10.13
CA VAL A 550 18.59 0.97 10.85
C VAL A 550 17.10 1.28 10.91
N THR A 551 16.29 0.33 10.45
CA THR A 551 14.83 0.41 10.41
C THR A 551 14.26 -0.66 11.32
N ALA A 552 13.51 -0.29 12.36
CA ALA A 552 12.73 -1.20 13.18
C ALA A 552 11.24 -1.07 12.82
N ILE A 553 10.62 -2.18 12.44
CA ILE A 553 9.22 -2.27 12.01
C ILE A 553 8.48 -3.09 13.05
N ALA A 554 7.58 -2.47 13.80
CA ALA A 554 6.71 -3.15 14.76
C ALA A 554 5.33 -3.39 14.13
N THR A 555 4.80 -4.60 14.26
CA THR A 555 3.46 -4.98 13.78
C THR A 555 2.71 -5.75 14.89
N GLY A 556 1.43 -5.45 15.11
CA GLY A 556 0.63 -6.13 16.15
C GLY A 556 -0.89 -6.02 15.93
N SER A 557 -1.67 -6.75 16.72
CA SER A 557 -3.14 -6.71 16.70
C SER A 557 -3.71 -5.79 17.78
N THR A 558 -4.88 -5.21 17.52
CA THR A 558 -5.61 -4.38 18.49
C THR A 558 -6.27 -5.18 19.62
N GLU A 559 -6.26 -6.51 19.51
CA GLU A 559 -6.87 -7.43 20.45
C GLU A 559 -5.88 -8.51 20.87
N VAL A 560 -6.02 -8.97 22.11
CA VAL A 560 -5.24 -10.06 22.66
C VAL A 560 -5.70 -11.34 21.98
N LYS A 561 -4.84 -11.92 21.12
CA LYS A 561 -5.09 -13.21 20.50
C LYS A 561 -5.41 -14.25 21.58
N ALA A 562 -6.63 -14.74 21.64
CA ALA A 562 -6.84 -16.13 21.98
C ALA A 562 -6.40 -16.91 20.75
N THR A 563 -5.24 -17.57 20.85
CA THR A 563 -4.56 -18.25 19.75
C THR A 563 -5.51 -19.15 18.93
N ASP A 564 -5.43 -18.95 17.61
CA ASP A 564 -5.81 -19.77 16.46
C ASP A 564 -6.62 -21.06 16.67
N LEU A 565 -7.74 -21.14 15.93
CA LEU A 565 -8.31 -22.38 15.41
C LEU A 565 -8.54 -22.27 13.88
N THR A 566 -7.59 -21.70 13.14
CA THR A 566 -7.54 -21.97 11.69
C THR A 566 -7.02 -23.38 11.46
N LYS A 567 -7.67 -24.15 10.58
CA LYS A 567 -7.23 -25.51 10.22
C LYS A 567 -5.79 -25.49 9.70
N GLU A 568 -4.89 -26.21 10.36
CA GLU A 568 -3.53 -26.43 9.88
C GLU A 568 -3.58 -27.22 8.57
N ILE A 569 -2.75 -26.82 7.60
CA ILE A 569 -2.61 -27.55 6.35
C ILE A 569 -1.77 -28.80 6.56
N THR A 570 -2.07 -29.84 5.80
CA THR A 570 -1.30 -31.08 5.77
C THR A 570 -0.02 -30.92 4.95
N THR A 571 0.96 -31.80 5.18
CA THR A 571 2.16 -31.87 4.32
C THR A 571 1.80 -32.06 2.84
N GLU A 572 0.71 -32.77 2.54
CA GLU A 572 0.26 -33.00 1.17
C GLU A 572 -0.27 -31.71 0.51
N GLU A 573 -1.08 -30.94 1.23
CA GLU A 573 -1.52 -29.60 0.81
C GLU A 573 -0.33 -28.65 0.65
N ALA A 574 0.68 -28.72 1.54
CA ALA A 574 1.91 -27.94 1.40
C ALA A 574 2.69 -28.27 0.12
N LEU A 575 2.80 -29.56 -0.24
CA LEU A 575 3.46 -30.00 -1.47
C LEU A 575 2.70 -29.55 -2.73
N GLU A 576 1.37 -29.53 -2.68
CA GLU A 576 0.54 -29.02 -3.79
C GLU A 576 0.76 -27.52 -4.01
N LEU A 577 0.70 -26.72 -2.94
CA LEU A 577 0.99 -25.28 -2.99
C LEU A 577 2.41 -25.01 -3.50
N ALA A 578 3.39 -25.79 -3.03
CA ALA A 578 4.77 -25.70 -3.45
C ALA A 578 4.94 -26.01 -4.95
N ALA A 579 4.28 -27.06 -5.45
CA ALA A 579 4.34 -27.48 -6.86
C ALA A 579 3.68 -26.46 -7.79
N GLU A 580 2.50 -25.95 -7.41
CA GLU A 580 1.80 -24.92 -8.17
C GLU A 580 2.66 -23.65 -8.33
N ASP A 581 3.25 -23.19 -7.23
CA ASP A 581 4.08 -21.99 -7.21
C ASP A 581 5.42 -22.18 -7.95
N MET A 582 6.09 -23.33 -7.76
CA MET A 582 7.33 -23.68 -8.49
C MET A 582 7.10 -24.01 -9.96
N ARG A 583 5.85 -24.14 -10.41
CA ARG A 583 5.47 -24.56 -11.79
C ARG A 583 6.00 -25.95 -12.15
N LEU A 584 5.96 -26.85 -11.17
CA LEU A 584 6.36 -28.25 -11.31
C LEU A 584 5.18 -29.16 -11.09
N ASN A 585 5.26 -30.40 -11.57
CA ASN A 585 4.27 -31.39 -11.21
C ASN A 585 4.48 -31.81 -9.74
N LYS A 586 3.41 -32.21 -9.04
CA LYS A 586 3.47 -32.63 -7.62
C LYS A 586 4.50 -33.73 -7.36
N ASN A 587 4.71 -34.62 -8.33
CA ASN A 587 5.71 -35.70 -8.25
C ASN A 587 7.17 -35.23 -8.42
N GLU A 588 7.40 -33.98 -8.81
CA GLU A 588 8.72 -33.37 -8.95
C GLU A 588 9.12 -32.54 -7.73
N VAL A 589 8.23 -32.46 -6.72
CA VAL A 589 8.42 -31.69 -5.48
C VAL A 589 8.44 -32.64 -4.27
N CYS A 590 9.35 -32.40 -3.34
CA CYS A 590 9.45 -33.14 -2.08
C CYS A 590 9.55 -32.22 -0.86
N LEU A 591 9.26 -32.78 0.31
CA LEU A 591 9.55 -32.14 1.59
C LEU A 591 11.03 -32.35 1.90
N LEU A 592 11.74 -31.27 2.17
CA LEU A 592 13.18 -31.27 2.44
C LEU A 592 13.41 -31.29 3.95
N GLU A 593 12.75 -30.38 4.65
CA GLU A 593 12.83 -30.21 6.10
C GLU A 593 11.48 -29.71 6.64
N ASN A 594 11.24 -29.91 7.92
CA ASN A 594 10.10 -29.32 8.61
C ASN A 594 10.39 -29.03 10.09
N THR A 595 9.66 -28.08 10.64
CA THR A 595 9.52 -27.85 12.08
C THR A 595 8.05 -28.06 12.45
N PRO A 596 7.66 -27.97 13.73
CA PRO A 596 6.25 -27.87 14.07
C PRO A 596 5.52 -26.74 13.34
N PHE A 597 6.22 -25.68 12.91
CA PHE A 597 5.59 -24.47 12.36
C PHE A 597 5.72 -24.28 10.85
N PHE A 598 6.64 -24.99 10.19
CA PHE A 598 6.98 -24.76 8.79
C PHE A 598 7.24 -26.05 8.02
N TYR A 599 6.81 -26.07 6.76
CA TYR A 599 7.17 -27.03 5.73
C TYR A 599 8.17 -26.39 4.76
N VAL A 600 9.34 -27.00 4.58
CA VAL A 600 10.32 -26.56 3.58
C VAL A 600 10.29 -27.53 2.41
N CYS A 601 9.69 -27.11 1.31
CA CYS A 601 9.48 -27.91 0.12
C CYS A 601 10.43 -27.49 -1.00
N GLY A 602 10.78 -28.40 -1.91
CA GLY A 602 11.55 -28.04 -3.09
C GLY A 602 11.65 -29.15 -4.13
N GLU A 603 12.39 -28.88 -5.19
CA GLU A 603 12.54 -29.81 -6.31
C GLU A 603 13.20 -31.11 -5.87
N GLN A 604 12.76 -32.23 -6.44
CA GLN A 604 13.33 -33.55 -6.15
C GLN A 604 14.71 -33.73 -6.79
N ASN A 605 14.94 -33.17 -7.98
CA ASN A 605 16.18 -33.32 -8.75
C ASN A 605 17.12 -32.12 -8.56
N ARG A 606 17.75 -32.02 -7.39
CA ARG A 606 18.64 -30.90 -7.03
C ARG A 606 20.09 -31.13 -7.47
N SER A 607 20.72 -30.10 -8.03
CA SER A 607 22.16 -30.11 -8.32
C SER A 607 22.93 -29.60 -7.10
N LYS A 608 23.89 -30.39 -6.59
CA LYS A 608 24.70 -30.05 -5.39
C LYS A 608 23.86 -29.59 -4.18
N ASN A 609 22.72 -30.26 -3.92
CA ASN A 609 21.76 -29.92 -2.86
C ASN A 609 21.07 -28.55 -2.97
N ALA A 610 21.26 -27.81 -4.06
CA ALA A 610 20.60 -26.54 -4.33
C ALA A 610 19.59 -26.66 -5.49
N GLY A 611 18.42 -26.05 -5.32
CA GLY A 611 17.35 -26.05 -6.31
C GLY A 611 16.23 -25.10 -5.91
N SER A 612 15.09 -25.13 -6.62
CA SER A 612 13.95 -24.32 -6.19
C SER A 612 13.44 -24.79 -4.83
N LEU A 613 13.09 -23.83 -3.97
CA LEU A 613 12.71 -24.05 -2.57
C LEU A 613 11.61 -23.08 -2.15
N ARG A 614 10.68 -23.57 -1.33
CA ARG A 614 9.59 -22.83 -0.69
C ARG A 614 9.56 -23.10 0.81
N ILE A 615 9.40 -22.05 1.61
CA ILE A 615 9.07 -22.17 3.04
C ILE A 615 7.59 -21.84 3.19
N ILE A 616 6.81 -22.77 3.72
CA ILE A 616 5.36 -22.67 3.86
C ILE A 616 5.01 -22.80 5.35
N ASP A 617 4.21 -21.88 5.90
CA ASP A 617 3.74 -21.99 7.28
C ASP A 617 2.61 -23.02 7.42
N GLN A 618 2.27 -23.38 8.67
CA GLN A 618 1.15 -24.30 8.95
C GLN A 618 -0.22 -23.82 8.45
N LYS A 619 -0.35 -22.56 8.07
CA LYS A 619 -1.60 -22.01 7.52
C LYS A 619 -1.61 -22.07 6.00
N GLY A 620 -0.51 -22.43 5.34
CA GLY A 620 -0.39 -22.48 3.89
C GLY A 620 0.07 -21.18 3.24
N PHE A 621 0.65 -20.24 3.99
CA PHE A 621 1.32 -19.08 3.40
C PHE A 621 2.75 -19.44 3.01
N ILE A 622 3.08 -19.22 1.74
CA ILE A 622 4.46 -19.30 1.25
C ILE A 622 5.22 -18.06 1.74
N LYS A 623 6.09 -18.24 2.74
CA LYS A 623 6.89 -17.18 3.37
C LYS A 623 8.15 -16.83 2.58
N VAL A 624 8.76 -17.81 1.93
CA VAL A 624 10.01 -17.63 1.19
C VAL A 624 9.93 -18.40 -0.12
N GLN A 625 10.38 -17.76 -1.21
CA GLN A 625 10.49 -18.36 -2.52
C GLN A 625 11.88 -18.13 -3.10
N ARG A 626 12.59 -19.21 -3.43
CA ARG A 626 13.89 -19.12 -4.11
C ARG A 626 13.94 -20.08 -5.28
N GLY A 627 14.40 -19.62 -6.44
CA GLY A 627 14.70 -20.47 -7.60
C GLY A 627 16.01 -21.28 -7.45
N HIS A 628 16.85 -20.90 -6.49
CA HIS A 628 18.09 -21.62 -6.15
C HIS A 628 18.47 -21.41 -4.68
N ALA A 629 18.17 -22.40 -3.86
CA ALA A 629 18.48 -22.40 -2.44
C ALA A 629 18.79 -23.79 -1.89
N SER A 630 19.48 -23.81 -0.76
CA SER A 630 19.77 -24.98 0.07
C SER A 630 19.27 -24.73 1.49
N CYS A 631 19.00 -25.80 2.25
CA CYS A 631 18.52 -25.71 3.63
C CYS A 631 19.17 -26.75 4.53
N MET A 632 19.28 -26.43 5.82
CA MET A 632 19.77 -27.31 6.86
C MET A 632 18.92 -27.14 8.13
N LYS A 633 18.43 -28.25 8.69
CA LYS A 633 17.81 -28.27 10.02
C LYS A 633 18.89 -28.43 11.10
N THR A 634 18.77 -27.65 12.18
CA THR A 634 19.73 -27.55 13.28
C THR A 634 19.01 -27.14 14.57
N THR A 635 19.75 -26.78 15.63
CA THR A 635 19.20 -26.21 16.86
C THR A 635 19.67 -24.76 17.05
N ALA A 636 18.99 -24.00 17.91
CA ALA A 636 19.38 -22.64 18.28
C ALA A 636 20.83 -22.57 18.81
N ALA A 637 21.34 -23.60 19.49
CA ALA A 637 22.74 -23.65 19.92
C ALA A 637 23.75 -23.81 18.77
N ASN A 638 23.36 -24.48 17.68
CA ASN A 638 24.25 -24.90 16.59
C ASN A 638 23.95 -24.19 15.26
N TYR A 639 23.07 -23.19 15.26
CA TYR A 639 22.61 -22.54 14.04
C TYR A 639 23.76 -21.90 13.24
N MET A 640 24.74 -21.32 13.94
CA MET A 640 25.83 -20.59 13.31
C MET A 640 26.75 -21.52 12.49
N THR A 641 26.94 -22.77 12.92
CA THR A 641 27.69 -23.77 12.15
C THR A 641 27.00 -24.08 10.82
N ALA A 642 25.67 -24.17 10.80
CA ALA A 642 24.92 -24.36 9.56
C ALA A 642 24.98 -23.11 8.67
N VAL A 643 24.96 -21.91 9.26
CA VAL A 643 25.11 -20.64 8.52
C VAL A 643 26.50 -20.54 7.88
N GLU A 644 27.57 -20.83 8.62
CA GLU A 644 28.96 -20.84 8.11
C GLU A 644 29.14 -21.80 6.94
N GLN A 645 28.57 -23.01 7.04
CA GLN A 645 28.63 -23.98 5.96
C GLN A 645 27.89 -23.48 4.71
N LEU A 646 26.64 -23.03 4.87
CA LEU A 646 25.83 -22.54 3.76
C LEU A 646 26.38 -21.24 3.15
N TRP A 647 27.08 -20.42 3.93
CA TRP A 647 27.74 -19.17 3.48
C TRP A 647 28.80 -19.42 2.42
N GLU A 648 29.53 -20.53 2.55
CA GLU A 648 30.54 -20.97 1.59
C GLU A 648 29.92 -21.81 0.47
N ASP A 649 29.07 -22.78 0.80
CA ASP A 649 28.47 -23.71 -0.17
C ASP A 649 27.60 -23.00 -1.22
N MET A 650 26.92 -21.91 -0.82
CA MET A 650 26.04 -21.14 -1.70
C MET A 650 26.68 -19.86 -2.25
N ALA A 651 27.99 -19.63 -2.06
CA ALA A 651 28.67 -18.47 -2.63
C ALA A 651 28.84 -18.59 -4.15
N VAL A 652 28.48 -17.55 -4.90
CA VAL A 652 28.64 -17.50 -6.36
C VAL A 652 29.80 -16.58 -6.71
N TYR A 653 30.86 -17.18 -7.24
CA TYR A 653 32.07 -16.47 -7.65
C TYR A 653 31.88 -15.89 -9.06
N GLN A 654 31.81 -14.56 -9.16
CA GLN A 654 31.85 -13.81 -10.41
C GLN A 654 33.24 -13.17 -10.58
N THR A 655 33.57 -12.73 -11.80
CA THR A 655 34.94 -12.33 -12.21
C THR A 655 35.61 -11.30 -11.29
N GLU A 656 34.83 -10.40 -10.65
CA GLU A 656 35.35 -9.36 -9.75
C GLU A 656 34.65 -9.30 -8.37
N LEU A 657 33.60 -10.10 -8.15
CA LEU A 657 32.76 -10.04 -6.94
C LEU A 657 32.32 -11.44 -6.51
N ILE A 658 32.29 -11.68 -5.20
CA ILE A 658 31.66 -12.87 -4.63
C ILE A 658 30.23 -12.48 -4.27
N ALA A 659 29.25 -13.02 -4.98
CA ALA A 659 27.84 -12.87 -4.59
C ALA A 659 27.56 -13.83 -3.43
N ARG A 660 27.35 -13.27 -2.23
CA ARG A 660 27.04 -14.03 -1.02
C ARG A 660 25.54 -14.35 -0.95
N PRO A 661 25.15 -15.50 -0.37
CA PRO A 661 23.76 -15.90 -0.28
C PRO A 661 22.97 -15.01 0.70
N GLU A 662 21.68 -14.86 0.44
CA GLU A 662 20.72 -14.38 1.44
C GLU A 662 20.29 -15.56 2.33
N PHE A 663 20.05 -15.29 3.61
CA PHE A 663 19.66 -16.30 4.58
C PHE A 663 18.24 -16.12 5.06
N TYR A 664 17.61 -17.23 5.44
CA TYR A 664 16.30 -17.26 6.08
C TYR A 664 16.35 -18.25 7.23
N LEU A 665 16.00 -17.82 8.45
CA LEU A 665 15.91 -18.64 9.65
C LEU A 665 14.45 -18.88 10.02
N CYS A 666 14.04 -20.14 10.09
CA CYS A 666 12.77 -20.54 10.70
C CYS A 666 12.97 -20.72 12.21
N LEU A 667 12.46 -19.78 13.01
CA LEU A 667 12.62 -19.68 14.46
C LEU A 667 11.25 -19.77 15.16
N GLY A 668 10.91 -20.92 15.73
CA GLY A 668 9.56 -21.16 16.23
C GLY A 668 8.52 -20.95 15.13
N ALA A 669 7.49 -20.12 15.37
CA ALA A 669 6.47 -19.77 14.38
C ALA A 669 6.85 -18.62 13.43
N ARG A 670 8.10 -18.15 13.46
CA ARG A 670 8.57 -16.97 12.71
C ARG A 670 9.61 -17.37 11.66
N VAL A 671 9.63 -16.66 10.53
CA VAL A 671 10.74 -16.71 9.55
C VAL A 671 11.40 -15.35 9.50
N SER A 672 12.72 -15.32 9.72
CA SER A 672 13.54 -14.09 9.63
C SER A 672 14.50 -14.21 8.47
N ASP A 673 14.49 -13.23 7.57
CA ASP A 673 15.42 -13.11 6.46
C ASP A 673 16.59 -12.18 6.82
N PHE A 674 17.77 -12.50 6.29
CA PHE A 674 19.01 -11.79 6.57
C PHE A 674 19.83 -11.65 5.29
N THR A 675 20.33 -10.45 5.07
CA THR A 675 21.30 -10.14 4.02
C THR A 675 22.45 -9.38 4.65
N ALA A 676 23.67 -9.80 4.38
CA ALA A 676 24.87 -9.17 4.90
C ALA A 676 26.01 -9.28 3.89
N THR A 677 26.93 -8.31 3.92
CA THR A 677 28.12 -8.33 3.07
C THR A 677 29.22 -9.24 3.61
N ASP A 678 29.21 -9.47 4.93
CA ASP A 678 30.17 -10.30 5.64
C ASP A 678 29.49 -11.11 6.75
N LEU A 679 30.21 -12.12 7.21
CA LEU A 679 29.70 -13.10 8.18
C LEU A 679 29.55 -12.51 9.59
N GLU A 680 30.38 -11.55 9.99
CA GLU A 680 30.30 -10.92 11.33
C GLU A 680 29.01 -10.11 11.47
N GLN A 681 28.65 -9.33 10.44
CA GLN A 681 27.39 -8.62 10.38
C GLN A 681 26.20 -9.58 10.37
N LEU A 682 26.28 -10.67 9.60
CA LEU A 682 25.23 -11.69 9.55
C LEU A 682 25.01 -12.31 10.95
N GLN A 683 26.10 -12.69 11.61
CA GLN A 683 26.08 -13.26 12.95
C GLN A 683 25.46 -12.29 13.95
N LEU A 684 25.84 -11.00 13.91
CA LEU A 684 25.26 -9.98 14.81
C LEU A 684 23.74 -9.90 14.70
N LEU A 685 23.22 -9.90 13.47
CA LEU A 685 21.78 -9.84 13.19
C LEU A 685 21.06 -11.11 13.64
N MET A 686 21.60 -12.28 13.30
CA MET A 686 20.99 -13.56 13.66
C MET A 686 21.03 -13.81 15.17
N ASP A 687 22.13 -13.48 15.85
CA ASP A 687 22.27 -13.61 17.31
C ASP A 687 21.16 -12.86 18.05
N LEU A 688 20.74 -11.69 17.56
CA LEU A 688 19.69 -10.90 18.20
C LEU A 688 18.33 -11.59 18.19
N GLU A 689 18.07 -12.42 17.19
CA GLU A 689 16.84 -13.22 17.09
C GLU A 689 16.99 -14.56 17.83
N VAL A 690 18.09 -15.28 17.61
CA VAL A 690 18.32 -16.62 18.18
C VAL A 690 18.58 -16.56 19.69
N SER A 691 19.17 -15.48 20.23
CA SER A 691 19.43 -15.35 21.67
C SER A 691 18.18 -15.32 22.55
N THR A 692 16.99 -15.23 21.96
CA THR A 692 15.70 -15.28 22.65
C THR A 692 15.13 -16.70 22.77
N MET A 693 15.77 -17.71 22.16
CA MET A 693 15.30 -19.10 22.09
C MET A 693 16.05 -20.00 23.06
N GLU A 694 15.41 -21.11 23.46
CA GLU A 694 16.11 -22.16 24.21
C GLU A 694 17.12 -22.91 23.32
N PRO A 695 18.29 -23.31 23.83
CA PRO A 695 19.39 -23.87 23.02
C PRO A 695 19.01 -25.10 22.17
N GLU A 696 18.06 -25.91 22.64
CA GLU A 696 17.60 -27.14 22.00
C GLU A 696 16.48 -26.93 20.98
N GLU A 697 15.90 -25.72 20.88
CA GLU A 697 14.83 -25.44 19.93
C GLU A 697 15.29 -25.65 18.49
N GLU A 698 14.43 -26.29 17.69
CA GLU A 698 14.69 -26.58 16.28
C GLU A 698 14.70 -25.29 15.45
N VAL A 699 15.71 -25.16 14.60
CA VAL A 699 15.89 -24.06 13.65
C VAL A 699 16.12 -24.65 12.26
N ILE A 700 15.49 -24.08 11.23
CA ILE A 700 15.90 -24.35 9.84
C ILE A 700 16.61 -23.13 9.30
N VAL A 701 17.84 -23.33 8.82
CA VAL A 701 18.64 -22.35 8.10
C VAL A 701 18.46 -22.61 6.61
N VAL A 702 18.02 -21.61 5.85
CA VAL A 702 17.90 -21.65 4.40
C VAL A 702 18.82 -20.58 3.81
N ALA A 703 19.61 -20.94 2.80
CA ALA A 703 20.46 -20.00 2.07
C ALA A 703 20.07 -20.00 0.59
N GLY A 704 19.74 -18.83 0.05
CA GLY A 704 19.39 -18.65 -1.35
C GLY A 704 20.38 -17.75 -2.07
N ASN A 705 20.75 -18.10 -3.31
CA ASN A 705 21.59 -17.24 -4.15
C ASN A 705 21.11 -17.26 -5.61
N ILE A 706 21.73 -16.48 -6.49
CA ILE A 706 21.56 -16.59 -7.94
C ILE A 706 22.13 -17.92 -8.44
N LYS A 707 21.62 -18.46 -9.56
CA LYS A 707 22.25 -19.64 -10.19
C LYS A 707 23.59 -19.23 -10.79
N GLN A 708 24.62 -20.02 -10.55
CA GLN A 708 25.90 -19.88 -11.26
C GLN A 708 25.67 -20.27 -12.73
N THR A 709 25.67 -19.28 -13.62
CA THR A 709 25.51 -19.45 -15.07
C THR A 709 26.78 -19.91 -15.75
#